data_AF-Q97KK7-F1
#
_entry.id   AF-Q97KK7-F1
#
_cell.length_a   1.000
_cell.length_b   1.000
_cell.length_c   1.000
_cell.angle_alpha   90.00
_cell.angle_beta   90.00
_cell.angle_gamma   90.00
#
_symmetry.space_group_name_H-M   'P 1'
#
loop_
_entity.id
_entity.type
_entity.pdbx_description
1 polymer ?
#
loop_
_entity_poly.entity_id
_entity_poly.type
_entity_poly.pdbx_seq_one_letter_code
_entity_poly.pdbx_strand_id
1 'polypeptide(L)'
;MLKISKNFKKIMAVALTSTVIFGSLSGLLTNKVAAATTTDSSLKVDNAYTQRFETMYNKMHDANNGYFSKDGVPYHSVETFMVEAPDYGHETTSEAFSYYMWLEAMQGKITGNFSGVNTAWDTAEKYMIPSHQDQPGMDRYNASSPATYSPEWEDPSKYPSRMDQGAAKGQDPISDELKSAYGTSDMYGMHWLMDVDNWYGFGNHEDGTSKNVYINTYQRGEQESVFETVPQPCWDAFKYGGKNGYLDLFTGDNSYAKQAKYTDAPDADARAIQATYEAAQAAKEDGVDLSSIVGKASKMGDYLRYAMFDKYFRKIGNSTQAGNGKDSMHYLLSWYYAWGGSQNNDWSWKIGCSHSHFGYQNPLTAWVLSTDSQFKPKSATGATDWAKSLTTQVDFYQWLQSSEGAIAGGASNSNHGRYEAWPEGTATFDGMGYQEEPVYHDPGSNTWFGMQSWSMQRMAQYYYQSKDPKAKALLDKWVKWIKSVVKVNPNGAGTFEVPSKLSWTGQPDTWTGSYTGNPNLHVNVDSYTTDIGTSSSTADALAYYAAATGDKDSQALSKTILDDIWKNYQDAKGVSAPEQMDYSRVFNQEVYIPQGWTGTMPNGDVIKSGNKFIDIRSQYKNDPDYARVKSDVEAGKSSTFNYHRFWAESEYAIANANYGTLFANTATPGDVNGDGVVNGRDLMELRQYLAGKLDASKINLAAADVNNDGVVNGRDIMELTKLIAK
;
A
#
# COMPACT_ATOMS: atom_id res chain seq x y z
N MET A 1 12.02 -64.53 48.20
CA MET A 1 11.55 -65.14 46.94
C MET A 1 11.17 -64.01 46.02
N LEU A 2 11.81 -63.88 44.86
CA LEU A 2 11.41 -62.97 43.78
C LEU A 2 11.30 -61.46 44.12
N LYS A 3 11.71 -60.62 43.16
CA LYS A 3 11.41 -59.17 43.05
C LYS A 3 11.89 -58.26 44.21
N ILE A 4 11.80 -56.96 43.92
CA ILE A 4 11.70 -55.80 44.83
C ILE A 4 13.02 -55.03 45.14
N SER A 5 13.20 -53.94 44.36
CA SER A 5 13.30 -52.52 44.80
C SER A 5 14.57 -51.86 45.37
N LYS A 6 14.70 -50.59 44.95
CA LYS A 6 14.99 -49.33 45.70
C LYS A 6 16.43 -48.94 46.07
N ASN A 7 16.88 -47.89 45.35
CA ASN A 7 17.28 -46.55 45.82
C ASN A 7 18.59 -46.30 46.63
N PHE A 8 19.34 -45.32 46.09
CA PHE A 8 19.80 -44.05 46.72
C PHE A 8 21.25 -43.87 47.24
N LYS A 9 21.92 -42.87 46.61
CA LYS A 9 22.78 -41.78 47.15
C LYS A 9 24.19 -42.15 47.67
N LYS A 10 25.29 -41.38 47.48
CA LYS A 10 25.52 -39.93 47.20
C LYS A 10 27.02 -39.66 46.86
N ILE A 11 27.26 -38.64 46.00
CA ILE A 11 28.25 -37.51 46.07
C ILE A 11 29.77 -37.74 45.97
N MET A 12 30.40 -37.12 44.94
CA MET A 12 31.48 -36.09 44.98
C MET A 12 31.62 -35.53 43.54
N ALA A 13 31.49 -34.25 43.14
CA ALA A 13 31.71 -32.90 43.70
C ALA A 13 33.19 -32.47 43.80
N VAL A 14 33.70 -31.84 42.73
CA VAL A 14 34.86 -30.92 42.78
C VAL A 14 34.48 -29.65 42.03
N ALA A 15 34.49 -28.55 42.77
CA ALA A 15 34.25 -27.19 42.30
C ALA A 15 35.58 -26.50 42.04
N LEU A 16 35.68 -25.74 40.95
CA LEU A 16 36.62 -24.61 40.86
C LEU A 16 36.01 -23.51 39.99
N THR A 17 35.80 -22.39 40.67
CA THR A 17 35.31 -21.09 40.26
C THR A 17 36.05 -20.52 39.04
N SER A 18 35.30 -20.21 37.99
CA SER A 18 35.73 -19.30 36.91
C SER A 18 34.79 -18.10 36.89
N THR A 19 35.38 -16.95 37.18
CA THR A 19 34.78 -15.62 37.17
C THR A 19 34.18 -15.33 35.79
N VAL A 20 32.87 -15.13 35.73
CA VAL A 20 32.16 -14.67 34.54
C VAL A 20 32.51 -13.21 34.30
N ILE A 21 33.38 -12.95 33.34
CA ILE A 21 33.50 -11.64 32.69
C ILE A 21 32.50 -11.66 31.53
N PHE A 22 31.37 -10.97 31.69
CA PHE A 22 30.49 -10.62 30.59
C PHE A 22 31.22 -9.59 29.71
N GLY A 23 32.01 -10.10 28.76
CA GLY A 23 32.48 -9.33 27.61
C GLY A 23 31.46 -9.48 26.49
N SER A 24 30.66 -8.45 26.27
CA SER A 24 29.76 -8.32 25.13
C SER A 24 30.55 -8.34 23.83
N LEU A 25 30.57 -9.50 23.16
CA LEU A 25 30.99 -9.65 21.77
C LEU A 25 29.73 -9.81 20.91
N SER A 26 29.07 -8.69 20.60
CA SER A 26 28.05 -8.63 19.56
C SER A 26 28.75 -8.75 18.20
N GLY A 27 29.00 -9.98 17.76
CA GLY A 27 29.38 -10.26 16.38
C GLY A 27 28.20 -9.91 15.47
N LEU A 28 28.38 -8.89 14.64
CA LEU A 28 27.54 -8.59 13.49
C LEU A 28 27.52 -9.79 12.54
N LEU A 29 26.53 -10.67 12.71
CA LEU A 29 26.06 -11.53 11.63
C LEU A 29 25.22 -10.67 10.70
N THR A 30 25.81 -10.13 9.64
CA THR A 30 25.06 -9.54 8.52
C THR A 30 24.38 -10.68 7.76
N ASN A 31 23.26 -11.18 8.27
CA ASN A 31 22.39 -12.09 7.51
C ASN A 31 21.79 -11.29 6.36
N LYS A 32 22.30 -11.46 5.15
CA LYS A 32 21.64 -10.95 3.95
C LYS A 32 20.32 -11.68 3.79
N VAL A 33 19.23 -10.94 3.65
CA VAL A 33 17.95 -11.51 3.22
C VAL A 33 17.99 -11.46 1.70
N ALA A 34 17.75 -12.58 1.03
CA ALA A 34 17.63 -12.61 -0.42
C ALA A 34 16.14 -12.54 -0.77
N ALA A 35 15.79 -11.99 -1.93
CA ALA A 35 14.43 -12.13 -2.46
C ALA A 35 14.06 -13.62 -2.57
N ALA A 36 12.77 -13.93 -2.49
CA ALA A 36 12.31 -15.31 -2.63
C ALA A 36 12.76 -15.90 -3.97
N THR A 37 13.15 -17.16 -3.97
CA THR A 37 13.55 -17.88 -5.19
C THR A 37 12.42 -18.78 -5.66
N THR A 38 12.20 -18.80 -6.97
CA THR A 38 11.22 -19.65 -7.62
C THR A 38 11.54 -21.13 -7.39
N THR A 39 10.57 -21.91 -6.90
CA THR A 39 10.63 -23.38 -6.82
C THR A 39 9.59 -23.97 -7.75
N ASP A 40 9.92 -25.07 -8.44
CA ASP A 40 8.99 -25.79 -9.31
C ASP A 40 7.86 -26.42 -8.46
N SER A 41 6.74 -25.72 -8.33
CA SER A 41 5.56 -26.16 -7.59
C SER A 41 4.33 -26.16 -8.49
N SER A 42 3.55 -27.24 -8.43
CA SER A 42 2.29 -27.34 -9.18
C SER A 42 1.25 -26.35 -8.68
N LEU A 43 0.59 -25.64 -9.60
CA LEU A 43 -0.54 -24.77 -9.31
C LEU A 43 -1.73 -25.57 -8.75
N LYS A 44 -2.32 -25.11 -7.65
CA LYS A 44 -3.55 -25.70 -7.06
C LYS A 44 -4.78 -25.49 -7.93
N VAL A 45 -4.85 -24.32 -8.56
CA VAL A 45 -5.83 -23.99 -9.60
C VAL A 45 -5.04 -23.72 -10.86
N ASP A 46 -5.07 -24.64 -11.81
CA ASP A 46 -4.33 -24.51 -13.06
C ASP A 46 -5.26 -24.03 -14.18
N ASN A 47 -5.14 -22.75 -14.54
CA ASN A 47 -5.81 -22.15 -15.68
C ASN A 47 -4.97 -21.02 -16.28
N ALA A 48 -5.44 -20.44 -17.39
CA ALA A 48 -4.71 -19.41 -18.10
C ALA A 48 -4.31 -18.22 -17.21
N TYR A 49 -5.11 -17.82 -16.22
CA TYR A 49 -4.83 -16.64 -15.39
C TYR A 49 -3.85 -16.95 -14.26
N THR A 50 -3.95 -18.11 -13.62
CA THR A 50 -2.95 -18.52 -12.62
C THR A 50 -1.59 -18.81 -13.27
N GLN A 51 -1.56 -19.30 -14.51
CA GLN A 51 -0.33 -19.38 -15.31
C GLN A 51 0.24 -18.01 -15.68
N ARG A 52 -0.61 -16.99 -15.93
CA ARG A 52 -0.15 -15.60 -16.13
C ARG A 52 0.52 -15.07 -14.87
N PHE A 53 -0.10 -15.27 -13.71
CA PHE A 53 0.50 -14.90 -12.43
C PHE A 53 1.88 -15.55 -12.26
N GLU A 54 2.03 -16.87 -12.47
CA GLU A 54 3.33 -17.53 -12.35
C GLU A 54 4.36 -16.99 -13.34
N THR A 55 3.93 -16.68 -14.57
CA THR A 55 4.81 -16.05 -15.57
C THR A 55 5.32 -14.69 -15.08
N MET A 56 4.42 -13.87 -14.53
CA MET A 56 4.78 -12.56 -13.97
C MET A 56 5.67 -12.69 -12.74
N TYR A 57 5.30 -13.55 -11.78
CA TYR A 57 6.08 -13.82 -10.57
C TYR A 57 7.52 -14.23 -10.91
N ASN A 58 7.68 -15.14 -11.87
CA ASN A 58 8.99 -15.58 -12.34
C ASN A 58 9.79 -14.46 -13.01
N LYS A 59 9.16 -13.60 -13.83
CA LYS A 59 9.83 -12.42 -14.40
C LYS A 59 10.26 -11.43 -13.32
N MET A 60 9.43 -11.21 -12.30
CA MET A 60 9.74 -10.27 -11.22
C MET A 60 10.88 -10.76 -10.33
N HIS A 61 10.95 -12.07 -10.07
CA HIS A 61 12.00 -12.69 -9.27
C HIS A 61 13.26 -13.10 -10.06
N ASP A 62 13.25 -12.95 -11.40
CA ASP A 62 14.47 -13.11 -12.20
C ASP A 62 15.43 -11.95 -11.89
N ALA A 63 16.58 -12.29 -11.29
CA ALA A 63 17.63 -11.33 -10.96
C ALA A 63 18.14 -10.54 -12.17
N ASN A 64 17.95 -11.03 -13.40
CA ASN A 64 18.31 -10.30 -14.62
C ASN A 64 17.32 -9.16 -14.96
N ASN A 65 16.10 -9.20 -14.43
CA ASN A 65 15.08 -8.18 -14.68
C ASN A 65 15.15 -7.01 -13.69
N GLY A 66 15.84 -7.17 -12.56
CA GLY A 66 16.28 -6.04 -11.73
C GLY A 66 15.22 -5.38 -10.85
N TYR A 67 14.13 -6.09 -10.49
CA TYR A 67 13.11 -5.56 -9.57
C TYR A 67 13.58 -5.44 -8.12
N PHE A 68 14.54 -6.26 -7.71
CA PHE A 68 15.04 -6.31 -6.34
C PHE A 68 16.52 -5.92 -6.28
N SER A 69 16.89 -5.26 -5.20
CA SER A 69 18.28 -5.03 -4.85
C SER A 69 18.97 -6.33 -4.41
N LYS A 70 20.29 -6.27 -4.23
CA LYS A 70 21.08 -7.41 -3.72
C LYS A 70 20.72 -7.83 -2.28
N ASP A 71 20.01 -6.97 -1.56
CA ASP A 71 19.53 -7.22 -0.20
C ASP A 71 18.06 -7.69 -0.17
N GLY A 72 17.48 -8.01 -1.33
CA GLY A 72 16.11 -8.50 -1.46
C GLY A 72 15.04 -7.42 -1.31
N VAL A 73 15.43 -6.13 -1.33
CA VAL A 73 14.50 -5.00 -1.22
C VAL A 73 13.94 -4.68 -2.61
N PRO A 74 12.61 -4.67 -2.81
CA PRO A 74 12.03 -4.29 -4.10
C PRO A 74 12.30 -2.80 -4.35
N TYR A 75 12.70 -2.42 -5.56
CA TYR A 75 12.72 -1.02 -5.98
C TYR A 75 11.30 -0.54 -6.28
N HIS A 76 11.11 0.78 -6.38
CA HIS A 76 9.87 1.37 -6.88
C HIS A 76 9.62 0.98 -8.34
N SER A 77 10.66 1.06 -9.18
CA SER A 77 10.63 0.62 -10.57
C SER A 77 11.98 0.03 -11.02
N VAL A 78 11.95 -0.82 -12.05
CA VAL A 78 13.21 -1.31 -12.66
C VAL A 78 14.01 -0.16 -13.27
N GLU A 79 13.33 0.75 -13.96
CA GLU A 79 13.94 1.94 -14.54
C GLU A 79 14.27 2.97 -13.46
N THR A 80 15.43 3.62 -13.58
CA THR A 80 15.95 4.57 -12.59
C THR A 80 15.51 6.02 -12.83
N PHE A 81 15.29 6.42 -14.09
CA PHE A 81 14.72 7.72 -14.45
C PHE A 81 13.21 7.74 -14.26
N MET A 82 12.79 8.03 -13.04
CA MET A 82 11.41 8.02 -12.58
C MET A 82 11.18 9.13 -11.56
N VAL A 83 10.14 9.93 -11.76
CA VAL A 83 9.73 10.99 -10.82
C VAL A 83 8.20 11.06 -10.84
N GLU A 84 7.54 10.69 -9.73
CA GLU A 84 6.07 10.72 -9.61
C GLU A 84 5.58 10.94 -8.17
N ALA A 85 6.13 10.17 -7.23
CA ALA A 85 5.93 10.30 -5.80
C ALA A 85 7.29 10.11 -5.08
N PRO A 86 8.01 9.00 -5.28
CA PRO A 86 9.47 9.00 -5.22
C PRO A 86 10.04 9.81 -6.39
N ASP A 87 11.27 10.29 -6.22
CA ASP A 87 11.95 11.12 -7.21
C ASP A 87 13.15 10.42 -7.87
N TYR A 88 13.34 9.14 -7.55
CA TYR A 88 14.28 8.24 -8.20
C TYR A 88 13.79 6.79 -8.17
N GLY A 89 13.91 6.07 -9.29
CA GLY A 89 13.25 4.75 -9.46
C GLY A 89 13.80 3.63 -8.57
N HIS A 90 15.05 3.73 -8.12
CA HIS A 90 15.66 2.77 -7.17
C HIS A 90 15.61 3.24 -5.71
N GLU A 91 14.77 4.23 -5.42
CA GLU A 91 14.14 4.31 -4.10
C GLU A 91 13.14 3.16 -3.95
N THR A 92 12.65 2.94 -2.74
CA THR A 92 11.51 2.06 -2.48
C THR A 92 10.57 2.71 -1.49
N THR A 93 9.36 2.18 -1.41
CA THR A 93 8.30 2.68 -0.55
C THR A 93 7.69 1.58 0.30
N SER A 94 7.03 1.96 1.38
CA SER A 94 6.22 1.03 2.16
C SER A 94 5.09 0.44 1.31
N GLU A 95 4.61 1.19 0.31
CA GLU A 95 3.69 0.71 -0.73
C GLU A 95 4.31 -0.48 -1.49
N ALA A 96 5.51 -0.34 -2.05
CA ALA A 96 6.20 -1.43 -2.76
C ALA A 96 6.39 -2.66 -1.86
N PHE A 97 6.75 -2.47 -0.59
CA PHE A 97 6.83 -3.57 0.38
C PHE A 97 5.48 -4.24 0.65
N SER A 98 4.39 -3.47 0.78
CA SER A 98 3.06 -4.02 0.99
C SER A 98 2.55 -4.81 -0.23
N TYR A 99 2.90 -4.39 -1.44
CA TYR A 99 2.67 -5.16 -2.66
C TYR A 99 3.55 -6.41 -2.74
N TYR A 100 4.79 -6.34 -2.26
CA TYR A 100 5.66 -7.51 -2.20
C TYR A 100 5.06 -8.59 -1.29
N MET A 101 4.56 -8.19 -0.11
CA MET A 101 3.84 -9.09 0.79
C MET A 101 2.58 -9.68 0.13
N TRP A 102 1.85 -8.90 -0.66
CA TRP A 102 0.65 -9.38 -1.34
C TRP A 102 0.95 -10.34 -2.49
N LEU A 103 2.01 -10.08 -3.25
CA LEU A 103 2.51 -10.96 -4.30
C LEU A 103 2.88 -12.34 -3.71
N GLU A 104 3.61 -12.35 -2.59
CA GLU A 104 4.01 -13.59 -1.91
C GLU A 104 2.84 -14.29 -1.22
N ALA A 105 1.86 -13.54 -0.70
CA ALA A 105 0.61 -14.11 -0.20
C ALA A 105 -0.14 -14.86 -1.31
N MET A 106 -0.18 -14.28 -2.51
CA MET A 106 -0.81 -14.89 -3.68
C MET A 106 -0.04 -16.12 -4.16
N GLN A 107 1.30 -16.08 -4.19
CA GLN A 107 2.14 -17.23 -4.51
C GLN A 107 1.83 -18.39 -3.57
N GLY A 108 1.81 -18.13 -2.25
CA GLY A 108 1.43 -19.12 -1.25
C GLY A 108 0.02 -19.65 -1.45
N LYS A 109 -0.96 -18.79 -1.74
CA LYS A 109 -2.34 -19.19 -1.99
C LYS A 109 -2.46 -20.18 -3.15
N ILE A 110 -1.80 -19.91 -4.28
CA ILE A 110 -1.98 -20.73 -5.49
C ILE A 110 -1.03 -21.93 -5.60
N THR A 111 0.07 -21.97 -4.83
CA THR A 111 1.05 -23.06 -4.88
C THR A 111 1.18 -23.87 -3.58
N GLY A 112 0.78 -23.28 -2.45
CA GLY A 112 1.02 -23.82 -1.10
C GLY A 112 2.40 -23.49 -0.53
N ASN A 113 3.25 -22.76 -1.27
CA ASN A 113 4.56 -22.32 -0.79
C ASN A 113 4.49 -20.92 -0.17
N PHE A 114 4.41 -20.84 1.17
CA PHE A 114 4.38 -19.57 1.93
C PHE A 114 5.76 -19.10 2.42
N SER A 115 6.86 -19.68 1.93
CA SER A 115 8.20 -19.22 2.35
C SER A 115 8.49 -17.77 1.94
N GLY A 116 7.96 -17.34 0.79
CA GLY A 116 8.02 -15.95 0.33
C GLY A 116 7.36 -14.96 1.30
N VAL A 117 6.23 -15.34 1.93
CA VAL A 117 5.54 -14.50 2.92
C VAL A 117 6.46 -14.18 4.11
N ASN A 118 7.19 -15.17 4.62
CA ASN A 118 8.15 -14.97 5.70
C ASN A 118 9.30 -14.06 5.25
N THR A 119 9.81 -14.27 4.03
CA THR A 119 10.92 -13.50 3.46
C THR A 119 10.55 -12.02 3.29
N ALA A 120 9.36 -11.73 2.76
CA ALA A 120 8.88 -10.35 2.59
C ALA A 120 8.74 -9.63 3.94
N TRP A 121 8.14 -10.30 4.94
CA TRP A 121 8.00 -9.74 6.29
C TRP A 121 9.32 -9.55 7.02
N ASP A 122 10.25 -10.48 6.89
CA ASP A 122 11.59 -10.36 7.51
C ASP A 122 12.40 -9.25 6.82
N THR A 123 12.25 -9.05 5.52
CA THR A 123 12.88 -7.94 4.79
C THR A 123 12.31 -6.59 5.23
N ALA A 124 10.98 -6.47 5.34
CA ALA A 124 10.32 -5.25 5.79
C ALA A 124 10.67 -4.91 7.25
N GLU A 125 10.64 -5.89 8.16
CA GLU A 125 11.01 -5.68 9.57
C GLU A 125 12.49 -5.31 9.75
N LYS A 126 13.35 -5.82 8.86
CA LYS A 126 14.79 -5.52 8.90
C LYS A 126 15.11 -4.13 8.37
N TYR A 127 14.47 -3.73 7.28
CA TYR A 127 14.87 -2.52 6.55
C TYR A 127 13.82 -1.42 6.58
N MET A 128 12.52 -1.69 6.48
CA MET A 128 11.50 -0.65 6.33
C MET A 128 10.89 -0.18 7.66
N ILE A 129 10.86 -1.04 8.68
CA ILE A 129 10.41 -0.70 10.04
C ILE A 129 11.63 -0.25 10.86
N PRO A 130 11.71 1.02 11.32
CA PRO A 130 12.84 1.50 12.10
C PRO A 130 13.12 0.64 13.33
N SER A 131 14.35 0.16 13.49
CA SER A 131 14.75 -0.62 14.66
C SER A 131 14.83 0.27 15.90
N HIS A 132 15.02 -0.33 17.09
CA HIS A 132 15.25 0.44 18.31
C HIS A 132 16.43 1.42 18.20
N GLN A 133 17.47 1.07 17.43
CA GLN A 133 18.65 1.93 17.22
C GLN A 133 18.33 3.13 16.33
N ASP A 134 17.32 3.02 15.49
CA ASP A 134 16.92 4.04 14.53
C ASP A 134 15.99 5.08 15.17
N GLN A 135 15.25 4.73 16.23
CA GLN A 135 14.27 5.61 16.88
C GLN A 135 14.69 6.06 18.30
N PRO A 136 15.76 6.85 18.45
CA PRO A 136 16.24 7.32 19.75
C PRO A 136 15.22 8.25 20.42
N GLY A 137 15.23 8.28 21.76
CA GLY A 137 14.38 9.19 22.53
C GLY A 137 12.96 8.70 22.79
N MET A 138 12.50 7.61 22.17
CA MET A 138 11.11 7.14 22.31
C MET A 138 10.73 6.79 23.75
N ASP A 139 11.67 6.37 24.59
CA ASP A 139 11.44 6.15 26.03
C ASP A 139 11.18 7.41 26.85
N ARG A 140 11.40 8.60 26.26
CA ARG A 140 11.13 9.91 26.87
C ARG A 140 9.81 10.53 26.41
N TYR A 141 9.04 9.83 25.61
CA TYR A 141 7.77 10.34 25.08
C TYR A 141 6.80 10.72 26.21
N ASN A 142 6.14 11.87 26.06
CA ASN A 142 5.15 12.35 27.02
C ASN A 142 3.76 12.38 26.38
N ALA A 143 2.93 11.39 26.70
CA ALA A 143 1.56 11.28 26.17
C ALA A 143 0.65 12.47 26.53
N SER A 144 0.96 13.23 27.59
CA SER A 144 0.21 14.45 27.94
C SER A 144 0.63 15.69 27.12
N SER A 145 1.71 15.59 26.35
CA SER A 145 2.18 16.61 25.41
C SER A 145 2.84 15.94 24.20
N PRO A 146 2.05 15.31 23.31
CA PRO A 146 2.56 14.46 22.23
C PRO A 146 3.56 15.12 21.28
N ALA A 147 3.34 16.39 20.94
CA ALA A 147 4.20 17.19 20.07
C ALA A 147 3.99 18.69 20.32
N THR A 148 4.86 19.53 19.75
CA THR A 148 4.63 20.97 19.66
C THR A 148 4.01 21.30 18.31
N TYR A 149 2.97 22.13 18.32
CA TYR A 149 2.26 22.56 17.11
C TYR A 149 3.16 23.40 16.20
N SER A 150 3.02 23.16 14.89
CA SER A 150 3.59 23.97 13.83
C SER A 150 2.54 24.09 12.72
N PRO A 151 2.22 25.32 12.24
CA PRO A 151 1.23 25.50 11.18
C PRO A 151 1.71 24.90 9.85
N GLU A 152 0.79 24.39 9.05
CA GLU A 152 1.04 24.14 7.63
C GLU A 152 0.78 25.41 6.83
N TRP A 153 1.42 25.53 5.67
CA TRP A 153 1.24 26.66 4.76
C TRP A 153 1.04 26.16 3.34
N GLU A 154 0.33 26.96 2.55
CA GLU A 154 -0.06 26.59 1.20
C GLU A 154 1.15 26.45 0.26
N ASP A 155 2.20 27.26 0.47
CA ASP A 155 3.33 27.41 -0.46
C ASP A 155 4.69 27.10 0.20
N PRO A 156 5.61 26.38 -0.48
CA PRO A 156 6.93 26.04 0.06
C PRO A 156 7.74 27.26 0.52
N SER A 157 7.52 28.46 -0.05
CA SER A 157 8.22 29.68 0.33
C SER A 157 7.91 30.18 1.74
N LYS A 158 6.84 29.68 2.36
CA LYS A 158 6.45 30.00 3.75
C LYS A 158 7.22 29.20 4.78
N TYR A 159 8.00 28.21 4.36
CA TYR A 159 8.83 27.39 5.23
C TYR A 159 10.24 27.99 5.41
N PRO A 160 10.90 27.78 6.57
CA PRO A 160 10.52 26.89 7.66
C PRO A 160 9.32 27.38 8.50
N SER A 161 8.42 26.46 8.87
CA SER A 161 7.25 26.79 9.68
C SER A 161 7.59 26.89 11.16
N ARG A 162 7.35 28.06 11.76
CA ARG A 162 7.72 28.35 13.15
C ARG A 162 6.85 27.57 14.13
N MET A 163 7.47 26.81 15.04
CA MET A 163 6.74 26.15 16.14
C MET A 163 6.13 27.16 17.11
N ASP A 164 4.92 26.86 17.58
CA ASP A 164 4.22 27.62 18.62
C ASP A 164 4.02 26.77 19.87
N GLN A 165 4.78 27.12 20.91
CA GLN A 165 4.75 26.44 22.21
C GLN A 165 3.49 26.74 23.03
N GLY A 166 2.75 27.81 22.68
CA GLY A 166 1.53 28.25 23.36
C GLY A 166 0.24 27.67 22.77
N ALA A 167 0.29 27.07 21.58
CA ALA A 167 -0.86 26.49 20.93
C ALA A 167 -1.41 25.27 21.70
N ALA A 168 -2.73 25.11 21.65
CA ALA A 168 -3.38 23.94 22.24
C ALA A 168 -2.91 22.64 21.57
N LYS A 169 -2.73 21.59 22.37
CA LYS A 169 -2.37 20.23 21.96
C LYS A 169 -3.11 19.25 22.86
N GLY A 170 -3.62 18.16 22.30
CA GLY A 170 -4.33 17.15 23.06
C GLY A 170 -3.42 16.17 23.77
N GLN A 171 -4.04 15.10 24.27
CA GLN A 171 -3.36 13.97 24.92
C GLN A 171 -3.45 12.74 24.03
N ASP A 172 -2.38 11.95 24.00
CA ASP A 172 -2.34 10.64 23.33
C ASP A 172 -2.88 9.56 24.28
N PRO A 173 -4.04 8.95 23.99
CA PRO A 173 -4.66 7.97 24.88
C PRO A 173 -4.21 6.53 24.64
N ILE A 174 -3.38 6.24 23.61
CA ILE A 174 -3.04 4.87 23.23
C ILE A 174 -1.58 4.49 23.51
N SER A 175 -0.67 5.45 23.72
CA SER A 175 0.75 5.15 23.94
C SER A 175 1.00 4.21 25.13
N ASP A 176 0.33 4.43 26.26
CA ASP A 176 0.56 3.62 27.47
C ASP A 176 0.04 2.18 27.34
N GLU A 177 -1.09 1.98 26.65
CA GLU A 177 -1.60 0.63 26.39
C GLU A 177 -0.75 -0.13 25.35
N LEU A 178 -0.22 0.56 24.33
CA LEU A 178 0.72 -0.03 23.36
C LEU A 178 2.01 -0.46 24.07
N LYS A 179 2.59 0.42 24.89
CA LYS A 179 3.77 0.10 25.68
C LYS A 179 3.53 -1.06 26.64
N SER A 180 2.36 -1.09 27.28
CA SER A 180 1.98 -2.21 28.17
C SER A 180 1.79 -3.53 27.40
N ALA A 181 1.24 -3.47 26.18
CA ALA A 181 1.03 -4.64 25.35
C ALA A 181 2.35 -5.21 24.79
N TYR A 182 3.26 -4.37 24.35
CA TYR A 182 4.44 -4.78 23.59
C TYR A 182 5.78 -4.62 24.32
N GLY A 183 5.79 -3.99 25.50
CA GLY A 183 6.97 -3.86 26.34
C GLY A 183 8.04 -2.89 25.81
N THR A 184 7.69 -2.04 24.85
CA THR A 184 8.59 -1.04 24.25
C THR A 184 7.85 0.27 23.97
N SER A 185 8.58 1.39 23.98
CA SER A 185 8.07 2.70 23.54
C SER A 185 8.21 2.91 22.03
N ASP A 186 8.94 2.02 21.36
CA ASP A 186 9.19 2.02 19.92
C ASP A 186 7.88 1.86 19.13
N MET A 187 7.84 2.50 17.97
CA MET A 187 6.76 2.40 16.99
C MET A 187 7.01 1.21 16.07
N TYR A 188 5.94 0.49 15.72
CA TYR A 188 5.99 -0.66 14.83
C TYR A 188 5.09 -0.44 13.61
N GLY A 189 5.59 0.36 12.68
CA GLY A 189 5.02 0.59 11.36
C GLY A 189 6.12 0.98 10.38
N MET A 190 5.86 0.85 9.08
CA MET A 190 6.87 1.09 8.06
C MET A 190 7.12 2.59 7.91
N HIS A 191 8.38 3.01 7.87
CA HIS A 191 8.67 4.30 7.27
C HIS A 191 8.30 4.26 5.78
N TRP A 192 7.83 5.36 5.20
CA TRP A 192 7.26 5.35 3.86
C TRP A 192 8.26 5.34 2.71
N LEU A 193 9.47 5.90 2.85
CA LEU A 193 10.45 6.07 1.76
C LEU A 193 11.86 5.63 2.17
N MET A 194 12.58 5.01 1.23
CA MET A 194 13.94 4.57 1.46
C MET A 194 14.78 4.66 0.19
N ASP A 195 16.00 5.14 0.34
CA ASP A 195 17.06 5.07 -0.67
C ASP A 195 17.77 3.71 -0.57
N VAL A 196 17.40 2.79 -1.45
CA VAL A 196 17.81 1.38 -1.37
C VAL A 196 19.31 1.21 -1.57
N ASP A 197 19.87 1.90 -2.56
CA ASP A 197 21.28 1.74 -2.94
C ASP A 197 22.21 2.83 -2.40
N ASN A 198 21.68 3.72 -1.57
CA ASN A 198 22.37 4.92 -1.09
C ASN A 198 22.79 5.84 -2.24
N TRP A 199 21.89 6.02 -3.21
CA TRP A 199 22.06 6.91 -4.33
C TRP A 199 22.28 8.35 -3.87
N TYR A 200 21.52 8.84 -2.88
CA TYR A 200 21.72 10.18 -2.32
C TYR A 200 23.03 10.32 -1.55
N GLY A 201 23.57 9.22 -1.01
CA GLY A 201 24.85 9.18 -0.33
C GLY A 201 24.80 9.52 1.16
N PHE A 202 23.62 9.57 1.78
CA PHE A 202 23.47 9.82 3.21
C PHE A 202 24.08 8.69 4.05
N GLY A 203 23.80 7.43 3.68
CA GLY A 203 24.11 6.25 4.50
C GLY A 203 23.30 6.18 5.79
N ASN A 204 23.25 5.00 6.42
CA ASN A 204 22.57 4.82 7.69
C ASN A 204 23.26 5.63 8.79
N HIS A 205 22.46 6.35 9.57
CA HIS A 205 22.92 7.29 10.59
C HIS A 205 23.97 8.30 10.07
N GLU A 206 23.80 8.73 8.83
CA GLU A 206 24.72 9.59 8.08
C GLU A 206 26.15 9.03 7.94
N ASP A 207 26.35 7.70 7.90
CA ASP A 207 27.69 7.11 7.70
C ASP A 207 28.27 7.36 6.29
N GLY A 208 27.43 7.71 5.31
CA GLY A 208 27.77 7.99 3.92
C GLY A 208 27.99 6.77 3.02
N THR A 209 27.81 5.54 3.53
CA THR A 209 28.21 4.32 2.81
C THR A 209 27.22 3.17 2.90
N SER A 210 26.49 3.03 4.00
CA SER A 210 25.49 1.97 4.17
C SER A 210 24.32 2.16 3.20
N LYS A 211 23.68 1.04 2.84
CA LYS A 211 22.50 0.96 1.97
C LYS A 211 21.21 0.87 2.77
N ASN A 212 20.07 0.88 2.08
CA ASN A 212 18.72 0.82 2.66
C ASN A 212 18.52 1.98 3.65
N VAL A 213 18.70 3.20 3.14
CA VAL A 213 18.81 4.42 3.93
C VAL A 213 17.44 5.07 4.07
N TYR A 214 17.00 5.28 5.31
CA TYR A 214 15.80 6.07 5.58
C TYR A 214 16.00 7.53 5.19
N ILE A 215 15.18 7.99 4.24
CA ILE A 215 15.16 9.35 3.73
C ILE A 215 13.73 9.85 3.69
N ASN A 216 13.55 11.16 3.60
CA ASN A 216 12.24 11.74 3.38
C ASN A 216 12.35 12.92 2.42
N THR A 217 11.22 13.36 1.87
CA THR A 217 11.13 14.45 0.90
C THR A 217 10.09 15.47 1.35
N TYR A 218 8.79 15.18 1.15
CA TYR A 218 7.68 16.09 1.43
C TYR A 218 7.65 16.58 2.89
N GLN A 219 7.70 17.89 3.08
CA GLN A 219 7.68 18.58 4.39
C GLN A 219 7.00 19.96 4.35
N ARG A 220 6.71 20.52 3.17
CA ARG A 220 6.43 21.95 2.97
C ARG A 220 5.09 22.28 2.31
N GLY A 221 4.05 21.55 2.71
CA GLY A 221 2.65 21.92 2.45
C GLY A 221 2.12 21.45 1.09
N GLU A 222 0.88 21.84 0.80
CA GLU A 222 0.06 21.28 -0.28
C GLU A 222 0.56 21.60 -1.70
N GLN A 223 1.36 22.65 -1.89
CA GLN A 223 1.99 22.98 -3.18
C GLN A 223 3.43 22.45 -3.30
N GLU A 224 3.97 21.69 -2.34
CA GLU A 224 5.25 21.02 -2.54
C GLU A 224 5.06 19.74 -3.36
N SER A 225 5.16 19.84 -4.69
CA SER A 225 5.18 18.65 -5.54
C SER A 225 6.49 17.88 -5.43
N VAL A 226 6.53 16.68 -6.00
CA VAL A 226 7.74 15.83 -6.06
C VAL A 226 8.97 16.58 -6.60
N PHE A 227 8.76 17.53 -7.51
CA PHE A 227 9.81 18.30 -8.17
C PHE A 227 10.37 19.44 -7.32
N GLU A 228 9.75 19.75 -6.19
CA GLU A 228 10.06 20.93 -5.38
C GLU A 228 10.73 20.61 -4.06
N THR A 229 10.86 19.31 -3.74
CA THR A 229 11.44 18.82 -2.49
C THR A 229 12.96 18.97 -2.44
N VAL A 230 13.50 19.03 -1.22
CA VAL A 230 14.93 18.90 -0.91
C VAL A 230 15.11 17.58 -0.17
N PRO A 231 15.62 16.48 -0.75
CA PRO A 231 15.72 15.20 -0.07
C PRO A 231 16.60 15.28 1.18
N GLN A 232 16.14 14.70 2.29
CA GLN A 232 16.81 14.74 3.59
C GLN A 232 16.91 13.34 4.23
N PRO A 233 17.93 13.08 5.08
CA PRO A 233 17.97 11.85 5.84
C PRO A 233 16.95 11.89 6.98
N CYS A 234 16.35 10.74 7.32
CA CYS A 234 15.52 10.63 8.51
C CYS A 234 16.32 10.85 9.79
N TRP A 235 17.55 10.33 9.83
CA TRP A 235 18.53 10.59 10.87
C TRP A 235 19.37 11.81 10.50
N ASP A 236 19.11 12.96 11.13
CA ASP A 236 19.84 14.20 10.89
C ASP A 236 20.83 14.47 12.03
N ALA A 237 22.11 14.16 11.78
CA ALA A 237 23.21 14.40 12.70
C ALA A 237 24.05 15.63 12.32
N PHE A 238 23.50 16.50 11.44
CA PHE A 238 24.12 17.72 10.91
C PHE A 238 25.40 17.46 10.12
N LYS A 239 25.55 16.27 9.53
CA LYS A 239 26.74 15.96 8.71
C LYS A 239 26.64 16.56 7.31
N TYR A 240 25.45 16.50 6.71
CA TYR A 240 25.14 17.06 5.39
C TYR A 240 24.14 18.21 5.51
N GLY A 241 23.79 18.85 4.39
CA GLY A 241 22.88 20.00 4.39
C GLY A 241 23.57 21.28 4.88
N GLY A 242 22.85 22.09 5.65
CA GLY A 242 23.33 23.37 6.20
C GLY A 242 23.91 23.24 7.60
N LYS A 243 23.99 24.36 8.31
CA LYS A 243 24.54 24.42 9.69
C LYS A 243 23.79 23.50 10.67
N ASN A 244 22.49 23.35 10.50
CA ASN A 244 21.60 22.56 11.36
C ASN A 244 21.06 21.34 10.61
N GLY A 245 21.87 20.76 9.72
CA GLY A 245 21.39 19.73 8.80
C GLY A 245 20.38 20.31 7.83
N TYR A 246 19.24 19.64 7.71
CA TYR A 246 18.12 20.04 6.87
C TYR A 246 16.96 20.62 7.69
N LEU A 247 17.02 20.54 9.03
CA LEU A 247 15.89 20.85 9.91
C LEU A 247 15.31 22.25 9.73
N ASP A 248 16.18 23.24 9.56
CA ASP A 248 15.81 24.66 9.45
C ASP A 248 15.35 25.09 8.05
N LEU A 249 15.22 24.14 7.11
CA LEU A 249 14.42 24.30 5.90
C LEU A 249 12.93 24.07 6.14
N PHE A 250 12.59 23.28 7.17
CA PHE A 250 11.23 22.76 7.37
C PHE A 250 10.57 23.33 8.64
N THR A 251 11.29 23.34 9.76
CA THR A 251 10.74 23.74 11.06
C THR A 251 11.55 24.89 11.61
N GLY A 252 10.88 25.97 12.02
CA GLY A 252 11.52 27.12 12.64
C GLY A 252 11.54 26.98 14.16
N ASP A 253 12.73 27.06 14.77
CA ASP A 253 12.92 27.06 16.22
C ASP A 253 14.00 28.06 16.67
N ASN A 254 14.18 28.24 17.98
CA ASN A 254 15.26 29.01 18.59
C ASN A 254 16.62 28.30 18.50
N SER A 255 16.61 26.97 18.50
CA SER A 255 17.80 26.12 18.44
C SER A 255 17.44 24.75 17.87
N TYR A 256 18.41 24.06 17.28
CA TYR A 256 18.20 22.76 16.65
C TYR A 256 19.02 21.68 17.35
N ALA A 257 18.46 20.49 17.45
CA ALA A 257 19.10 19.30 18.03
C ALA A 257 19.12 18.17 17.00
N LYS A 258 20.20 17.39 17.03
CA LYS A 258 20.35 16.18 16.22
C LYS A 258 19.22 15.21 16.58
N GLN A 259 18.52 14.70 15.59
CA GLN A 259 17.28 13.97 15.79
C GLN A 259 17.08 12.92 14.71
N ALA A 260 16.15 12.00 14.95
CA ALA A 260 15.62 11.10 13.93
C ALA A 260 14.10 11.30 13.83
N LYS A 261 13.54 11.20 12.63
CA LYS A 261 12.09 11.29 12.39
C LYS A 261 11.64 10.41 11.24
N TYR A 262 10.48 9.80 11.41
CA TYR A 262 9.88 8.84 10.49
C TYR A 262 8.42 9.20 10.23
N THR A 263 7.96 8.92 9.03
CA THR A 263 6.59 9.11 8.58
C THR A 263 6.09 7.79 8.02
N ASP A 264 4.94 7.34 8.50
CA ASP A 264 4.23 6.16 8.01
C ASP A 264 3.28 6.54 6.87
N ALA A 265 3.03 5.60 5.96
CA ALA A 265 1.95 5.66 4.97
C ALA A 265 0.84 4.65 5.35
N PRO A 266 -0.27 5.10 5.96
CA PRO A 266 -1.25 4.21 6.58
C PRO A 266 -1.94 3.23 5.63
N ASP A 267 -2.06 3.58 4.35
CA ASP A 267 -2.63 2.70 3.34
C ASP A 267 -1.73 1.49 3.05
N ALA A 268 -0.40 1.67 3.10
CA ALA A 268 0.59 0.62 2.90
C ALA A 268 0.62 -0.38 4.07
N ASP A 269 0.67 0.12 5.31
CA ASP A 269 0.57 -0.73 6.51
C ASP A 269 -0.78 -1.47 6.53
N ALA A 270 -1.88 -0.80 6.13
CA ALA A 270 -3.18 -1.46 5.99
C ALA A 270 -3.18 -2.55 4.90
N ARG A 271 -2.51 -2.33 3.75
CA ARG A 271 -2.39 -3.32 2.66
C ARG A 271 -1.54 -4.52 3.09
N ALA A 272 -0.47 -4.32 3.86
CA ALA A 272 0.33 -5.41 4.43
C ALA A 272 -0.50 -6.34 5.33
N ILE A 273 -1.43 -5.79 6.11
CA ILE A 273 -2.35 -6.56 6.96
C ILE A 273 -3.38 -7.31 6.11
N GLN A 274 -3.93 -6.68 5.08
CA GLN A 274 -4.83 -7.32 4.09
C GLN A 274 -4.14 -8.52 3.41
N ALA A 275 -2.92 -8.33 2.90
CA ALA A 275 -2.13 -9.39 2.28
C ALA A 275 -1.86 -10.55 3.26
N THR A 276 -1.53 -10.23 4.50
CA THR A 276 -1.27 -11.25 5.54
C THR A 276 -2.53 -12.02 5.92
N TYR A 277 -3.69 -11.36 5.93
CA TYR A 277 -4.98 -12.02 6.12
C TYR A 277 -5.24 -13.04 5.00
N GLU A 278 -5.05 -12.66 3.74
CA GLU A 278 -5.19 -13.58 2.61
C GLU A 278 -4.25 -14.78 2.72
N ALA A 279 -2.96 -14.54 3.02
CA ALA A 279 -1.98 -15.59 3.22
C ALA A 279 -2.39 -16.53 4.36
N ALA A 280 -2.85 -15.99 5.49
CA ALA A 280 -3.25 -16.77 6.65
C ALA A 280 -4.48 -17.65 6.38
N GLN A 281 -5.48 -17.13 5.64
CA GLN A 281 -6.64 -17.94 5.25
C GLN A 281 -6.22 -19.11 4.35
N ALA A 282 -5.40 -18.85 3.33
CA ALA A 282 -4.93 -19.91 2.42
C ALA A 282 -4.00 -20.92 3.12
N ALA A 283 -3.07 -20.44 3.95
CA ALA A 283 -2.15 -21.32 4.69
C ALA A 283 -2.89 -22.27 5.63
N LYS A 284 -3.99 -21.80 6.23
CA LYS A 284 -4.85 -22.65 7.08
C LYS A 284 -5.48 -23.80 6.29
N GLU A 285 -5.87 -23.58 5.03
CA GLU A 285 -6.40 -24.63 4.16
C GLU A 285 -5.34 -25.70 3.84
N ASP A 286 -4.06 -25.29 3.78
CA ASP A 286 -2.93 -26.18 3.52
C ASP A 286 -2.31 -26.79 4.80
N GLY A 287 -2.80 -26.41 5.98
CA GLY A 287 -2.21 -26.83 7.26
C GLY A 287 -0.84 -26.22 7.56
N VAL A 288 -0.51 -25.07 6.94
CA VAL A 288 0.72 -24.29 7.18
C VAL A 288 0.47 -23.25 8.28
N ASP A 289 1.39 -23.16 9.25
CA ASP A 289 1.30 -22.20 10.35
C ASP A 289 2.02 -20.89 10.01
N LEU A 290 1.25 -19.80 9.95
CA LEU A 290 1.75 -18.42 9.79
C LEU A 290 1.51 -17.56 11.03
N SER A 291 1.28 -18.16 12.20
CA SER A 291 0.93 -17.43 13.43
C SER A 291 1.93 -16.35 13.85
N SER A 292 3.23 -16.54 13.59
CA SER A 292 4.25 -15.51 13.82
C SER A 292 4.05 -14.28 12.95
N ILE A 293 3.77 -14.49 11.66
CA ILE A 293 3.51 -13.43 10.69
C ILE A 293 2.20 -12.71 10.98
N VAL A 294 1.14 -13.46 11.32
CA VAL A 294 -0.12 -12.89 11.81
C VAL A 294 0.13 -12.01 13.03
N GLY A 295 0.99 -12.45 13.96
CA GLY A 295 1.40 -11.63 15.12
C GLY A 295 2.09 -10.32 14.74
N LYS A 296 2.93 -10.30 13.69
CA LYS A 296 3.54 -9.07 13.16
C LYS A 296 2.47 -8.13 12.58
N ALA A 297 1.58 -8.65 11.73
CA ALA A 297 0.49 -7.86 11.14
C ALA A 297 -0.49 -7.30 12.19
N SER A 298 -0.86 -8.09 13.21
CA SER A 298 -1.68 -7.63 14.33
C SER A 298 -1.00 -6.53 15.15
N LYS A 299 0.31 -6.62 15.36
CA LYS A 299 1.09 -5.58 16.03
C LYS A 299 1.10 -4.30 15.18
N MET A 300 1.39 -4.40 13.89
CA MET A 300 1.33 -3.27 12.95
C MET A 300 -0.04 -2.59 12.98
N GLY A 301 -1.13 -3.36 12.90
CA GLY A 301 -2.49 -2.85 13.02
C GLY A 301 -2.80 -2.16 14.36
N ASP A 302 -2.13 -2.55 15.44
CA ASP A 302 -2.30 -1.89 16.75
C ASP A 302 -1.68 -0.47 16.76
N TYR A 303 -0.49 -0.32 16.16
CA TYR A 303 0.20 0.97 16.03
C TYR A 303 -0.40 1.86 14.94
N LEU A 304 -0.92 1.28 13.85
CA LEU A 304 -1.62 1.98 12.77
C LEU A 304 -2.82 2.80 13.26
N ARG A 305 -3.34 2.54 14.46
CA ARG A 305 -4.34 3.40 15.12
C ARG A 305 -3.87 4.85 15.33
N TYR A 306 -2.57 5.14 15.30
CA TYR A 306 -2.08 6.53 15.28
C TYR A 306 -2.57 7.32 14.06
N ALA A 307 -2.81 6.65 12.92
CA ALA A 307 -3.42 7.27 11.74
C ALA A 307 -4.88 7.71 11.98
N MET A 308 -5.52 7.28 13.06
CA MET A 308 -6.91 7.61 13.38
C MET A 308 -7.08 8.90 14.19
N PHE A 309 -5.97 9.56 14.54
CA PHE A 309 -5.98 10.78 15.35
C PHE A 309 -5.71 12.03 14.53
N ASP A 310 -6.35 13.12 14.95
CA ASP A 310 -5.96 14.46 14.55
C ASP A 310 -4.44 14.70 14.77
N LYS A 311 -3.80 15.47 13.88
CA LYS A 311 -2.35 15.70 13.87
C LYS A 311 -1.79 16.08 15.25
N TYR A 312 -2.45 16.98 15.96
CA TYR A 312 -2.03 17.44 17.29
C TYR A 312 -3.06 17.09 18.38
N PHE A 313 -3.80 16.00 18.17
CA PHE A 313 -4.80 15.49 19.09
C PHE A 313 -5.86 16.55 19.44
N ARG A 314 -6.22 17.43 18.50
CA ARG A 314 -7.37 18.35 18.65
C ARG A 314 -8.67 17.57 18.58
N LYS A 315 -9.72 18.08 19.25
CA LYS A 315 -11.04 17.45 19.20
C LYS A 315 -11.58 17.41 17.77
N ILE A 316 -12.18 16.29 17.39
CA ILE A 316 -12.83 16.16 16.09
C ILE A 316 -14.09 17.03 16.06
N GLY A 317 -14.24 17.84 15.01
CA GLY A 317 -15.37 18.75 14.82
C GLY A 317 -15.35 20.00 15.72
N ASN A 318 -14.38 20.13 16.61
CA ASN A 318 -14.12 21.34 17.39
C ASN A 318 -12.61 21.53 17.57
N SER A 319 -11.94 21.73 16.44
CA SER A 319 -10.49 21.67 16.37
C SER A 319 -9.77 22.81 17.09
N THR A 320 -10.48 23.84 17.55
CA THR A 320 -9.93 24.88 18.47
C THR A 320 -9.62 24.36 19.88
N GLN A 321 -10.20 23.21 20.27
CA GLN A 321 -10.00 22.62 21.59
C GLN A 321 -8.99 21.47 21.54
N ALA A 322 -8.13 21.39 22.57
CA ALA A 322 -7.33 20.19 22.84
C ALA A 322 -8.24 19.00 23.17
N GLY A 323 -7.98 17.84 22.57
CA GLY A 323 -8.60 16.58 22.96
C GLY A 323 -8.11 16.11 24.33
N ASN A 324 -8.95 15.38 25.04
CA ASN A 324 -8.62 14.77 26.34
C ASN A 324 -8.62 13.23 26.29
N GLY A 325 -8.60 12.67 25.08
CA GLY A 325 -8.43 11.26 24.82
C GLY A 325 -8.91 10.92 23.41
N LYS A 326 -9.78 9.91 23.30
CA LYS A 326 -10.32 9.45 22.01
C LYS A 326 -11.31 10.40 21.34
N ASP A 327 -11.64 11.53 21.96
CA ASP A 327 -12.38 12.63 21.33
C ASP A 327 -11.57 13.36 20.24
N SER A 328 -10.28 13.03 20.12
CA SER A 328 -9.40 13.41 19.01
C SER A 328 -9.21 12.32 17.95
N MET A 329 -9.89 11.17 18.07
CA MET A 329 -9.89 10.13 17.04
C MET A 329 -11.02 10.35 16.05
N HIS A 330 -10.70 10.53 14.77
CA HIS A 330 -11.66 10.52 13.67
C HIS A 330 -11.93 9.11 13.13
N TYR A 331 -11.16 8.09 13.54
CA TYR A 331 -11.35 6.68 13.15
C TYR A 331 -11.22 6.38 11.65
N LEU A 332 -10.58 7.26 10.89
CA LEU A 332 -10.21 7.06 9.49
C LEU A 332 -8.71 6.79 9.38
N LEU A 333 -8.27 6.19 8.28
CA LEU A 333 -6.84 6.18 7.94
C LEU A 333 -6.49 7.53 7.32
N SER A 334 -5.87 8.41 8.10
CA SER A 334 -5.37 9.71 7.62
C SER A 334 -4.13 9.55 6.72
N TRP A 335 -3.63 10.66 6.16
CA TRP A 335 -2.51 10.64 5.22
C TRP A 335 -1.20 10.08 5.80
N TYR A 336 -0.98 10.27 7.11
CA TYR A 336 0.19 9.75 7.81
C TYR A 336 -0.05 9.68 9.32
N TYR A 337 0.80 8.94 10.01
CA TYR A 337 1.24 9.34 11.33
C TYR A 337 2.77 9.44 11.33
N ALA A 338 3.34 10.20 12.25
CA ALA A 338 4.78 10.40 12.30
C ALA A 338 5.29 10.44 13.74
N TRP A 339 6.56 10.09 13.91
CA TRP A 339 7.23 10.14 15.20
C TRP A 339 8.69 10.54 15.02
N GLY A 340 9.29 11.04 16.09
CA GLY A 340 10.70 11.38 16.10
C GLY A 340 11.23 11.67 17.48
N GLY A 341 12.54 11.76 17.60
CA GLY A 341 13.19 11.97 18.88
C GLY A 341 14.64 12.40 18.77
N SER A 342 15.12 12.90 19.90
CA SER A 342 16.48 13.38 20.06
C SER A 342 17.48 12.23 20.07
N GLN A 343 18.59 12.39 19.34
CA GLN A 343 19.72 11.47 19.43
C GLN A 343 20.40 11.50 20.81
N ASN A 344 20.14 12.52 21.64
CA ASN A 344 20.61 12.60 23.03
C ASN A 344 19.71 11.83 24.01
N ASN A 345 18.62 11.23 23.55
CA ASN A 345 17.67 10.45 24.35
C ASN A 345 17.03 11.25 25.50
N ASP A 346 16.70 12.53 25.25
CA ASP A 346 16.08 13.47 26.20
C ASP A 346 14.63 13.86 25.86
N TRP A 347 14.20 13.74 24.59
CA TRP A 347 12.81 13.97 24.17
C TRP A 347 12.41 13.15 22.94
N SER A 348 11.10 12.99 22.74
CA SER A 348 10.47 12.46 21.52
C SER A 348 9.05 13.01 21.35
N TRP A 349 8.50 12.85 20.15
CA TRP A 349 7.16 13.31 19.78
C TRP A 349 6.45 12.30 18.88
N LYS A 350 5.12 12.39 18.85
CA LYS A 350 4.23 11.66 17.93
C LYS A 350 3.12 12.59 17.45
N ILE A 351 2.73 12.44 16.18
CA ILE A 351 1.57 13.11 15.57
C ILE A 351 0.75 12.10 14.78
N GLY A 352 -0.57 12.27 14.75
CA GLY A 352 -1.44 11.66 13.73
C GLY A 352 -1.46 12.51 12.45
N CYS A 353 -2.61 12.58 11.78
CA CYS A 353 -2.83 13.54 10.70
C CYS A 353 -4.31 13.94 10.65
N SER A 354 -4.56 15.25 10.49
CA SER A 354 -5.92 15.79 10.45
C SER A 354 -6.61 15.60 9.10
N HIS A 355 -5.88 15.19 8.06
CA HIS A 355 -6.36 15.09 6.68
C HIS A 355 -6.60 13.62 6.31
N SER A 356 -7.81 13.30 5.85
CA SER A 356 -8.20 11.95 5.47
C SER A 356 -8.66 11.90 4.02
N HIS A 357 -8.01 11.05 3.21
CA HIS A 357 -8.35 10.80 1.82
C HIS A 357 -9.07 9.46 1.67
N PHE A 358 -10.15 9.38 0.89
CA PHE A 358 -10.88 8.11 0.71
C PHE A 358 -9.96 7.00 0.13
N GLY A 359 -8.99 7.40 -0.70
CA GLY A 359 -7.97 6.52 -1.30
C GLY A 359 -7.17 5.69 -0.29
N TYR A 360 -7.04 6.17 0.95
CA TYR A 360 -6.24 5.52 2.00
C TYR A 360 -7.04 4.51 2.84
N GLN A 361 -8.37 4.55 2.77
CA GLN A 361 -9.20 3.72 3.62
C GLN A 361 -9.06 2.23 3.25
N ASN A 362 -9.23 1.35 4.23
CA ASN A 362 -9.19 -0.09 4.05
C ASN A 362 -10.21 -0.78 4.98
N PRO A 363 -11.49 -0.86 4.56
CA PRO A 363 -12.53 -1.52 5.34
C PRO A 363 -12.25 -3.00 5.60
N LEU A 364 -11.54 -3.69 4.70
CA LEU A 364 -11.17 -5.08 4.92
C LEU A 364 -10.23 -5.22 6.12
N THR A 365 -9.16 -4.43 6.18
CA THR A 365 -8.23 -4.44 7.32
C THR A 365 -8.94 -4.07 8.62
N ALA A 366 -9.82 -3.08 8.60
CA ALA A 366 -10.61 -2.73 9.78
C ALA A 366 -11.53 -3.86 10.23
N TRP A 367 -12.15 -4.59 9.30
CA TRP A 367 -12.95 -5.77 9.59
C TRP A 367 -12.10 -6.93 10.15
N VAL A 368 -10.95 -7.22 9.56
CA VAL A 368 -10.02 -8.27 10.02
C VAL A 368 -9.59 -8.00 11.46
N LEU A 369 -9.05 -6.82 11.75
CA LEU A 369 -8.50 -6.48 13.08
C LEU A 369 -9.57 -6.36 14.18
N SER A 370 -10.84 -6.18 13.79
CA SER A 370 -11.95 -6.07 14.74
C SER A 370 -12.72 -7.38 14.96
N THR A 371 -12.69 -8.32 14.01
CA THR A 371 -13.55 -9.52 14.04
C THR A 371 -12.79 -10.83 14.02
N ASP A 372 -11.62 -10.90 13.37
CA ASP A 372 -10.83 -12.13 13.31
C ASP A 372 -10.00 -12.30 14.59
N SER A 373 -10.25 -13.40 15.30
CA SER A 373 -9.61 -13.67 16.59
C SER A 373 -8.11 -13.93 16.50
N GLN A 374 -7.58 -14.38 15.36
CA GLN A 374 -6.13 -14.55 15.16
C GLN A 374 -5.45 -13.20 14.93
N PHE A 375 -6.16 -12.26 14.28
CA PHE A 375 -5.63 -10.93 13.97
C PHE A 375 -5.89 -9.89 15.06
N LYS A 376 -6.66 -10.23 16.10
CA LYS A 376 -7.01 -9.31 17.19
C LYS A 376 -5.78 -8.61 17.78
N PRO A 377 -5.68 -7.26 17.74
CA PRO A 377 -4.62 -6.53 18.41
C PRO A 377 -4.52 -6.85 19.90
N LYS A 378 -3.29 -6.81 20.41
CA LYS A 378 -2.98 -7.17 21.81
C LYS A 378 -3.38 -6.08 22.80
N SER A 379 -3.38 -4.80 22.39
CA SER A 379 -3.80 -3.70 23.24
C SER A 379 -5.24 -3.86 23.73
N ALA A 380 -5.55 -3.21 24.85
CA ALA A 380 -6.84 -3.34 25.51
C ALA A 380 -7.99 -2.87 24.61
N THR A 381 -7.77 -1.81 23.82
CA THR A 381 -8.81 -1.17 23.03
C THR A 381 -8.67 -1.33 21.51
N GLY A 382 -7.57 -1.91 21.01
CA GLY A 382 -7.27 -1.93 19.58
C GLY A 382 -8.38 -2.52 18.70
N ALA A 383 -8.91 -3.70 19.06
CA ALA A 383 -9.99 -4.33 18.28
C ALA A 383 -11.30 -3.51 18.29
N THR A 384 -11.62 -2.84 19.40
CA THR A 384 -12.81 -1.98 19.50
C THR A 384 -12.65 -0.70 18.67
N ASP A 385 -11.44 -0.13 18.64
CA ASP A 385 -11.16 1.04 17.81
C ASP A 385 -11.25 0.70 16.32
N TRP A 386 -10.75 -0.46 15.90
CA TRP A 386 -10.91 -0.95 14.53
C TRP A 386 -12.36 -1.24 14.17
N ALA A 387 -13.18 -1.74 15.11
CA ALA A 387 -14.62 -1.93 14.88
C ALA A 387 -15.33 -0.59 14.62
N LYS A 388 -14.96 0.44 15.38
CA LYS A 388 -15.47 1.80 15.17
C LYS A 388 -14.95 2.37 13.83
N SER A 389 -13.68 2.16 13.53
CA SER A 389 -13.06 2.57 12.26
C SER A 389 -13.74 1.94 11.05
N LEU A 390 -14.07 0.65 11.09
CA LEU A 390 -14.81 0.00 9.99
C LEU A 390 -16.11 0.74 9.68
N THR A 391 -16.91 1.01 10.72
CA THR A 391 -18.21 1.70 10.55
C THR A 391 -17.99 3.10 10.01
N THR A 392 -17.04 3.86 10.58
CA THR A 392 -16.75 5.22 10.16
C THR A 392 -16.21 5.28 8.73
N GLN A 393 -15.34 4.36 8.33
CA GLN A 393 -14.82 4.27 6.96
C GLN A 393 -15.96 4.04 5.97
N VAL A 394 -16.83 3.03 6.16
CA VAL A 394 -17.95 2.76 5.25
C VAL A 394 -18.89 3.96 5.13
N ASP A 395 -19.19 4.63 6.24
CA ASP A 395 -20.00 5.86 6.23
C ASP A 395 -19.29 7.01 5.49
N PHE A 396 -17.96 7.12 5.59
CA PHE A 396 -17.15 8.12 4.90
C PHE A 396 -17.15 7.92 3.37
N TYR A 397 -17.00 6.68 2.89
CA TYR A 397 -17.17 6.38 1.45
C TYR A 397 -18.56 6.78 0.97
N GLN A 398 -19.59 6.47 1.77
CA GLN A 398 -20.97 6.76 1.38
C GLN A 398 -21.26 8.25 1.34
N TRP A 399 -20.71 9.01 2.29
CA TRP A 399 -20.78 10.46 2.30
C TRP A 399 -20.10 11.09 1.08
N LEU A 400 -18.98 10.54 0.62
CA LEU A 400 -18.21 11.08 -0.52
C LEU A 400 -18.69 10.58 -1.88
N GLN A 401 -19.65 9.66 -1.95
CA GLN A 401 -20.09 9.08 -3.22
C GLN A 401 -20.89 10.11 -4.05
N SER A 402 -20.33 10.50 -5.20
CA SER A 402 -20.90 11.49 -6.13
C SER A 402 -22.25 11.07 -6.67
N SER A 403 -22.94 11.99 -7.35
CA SER A 403 -24.21 11.73 -7.99
C SER A 403 -24.10 10.61 -9.05
N GLU A 404 -22.97 10.54 -9.76
CA GLU A 404 -22.64 9.52 -10.77
C GLU A 404 -22.25 8.18 -10.13
N GLY A 405 -21.41 8.20 -9.10
CA GLY A 405 -20.98 7.00 -8.37
C GLY A 405 -19.49 6.94 -7.99
N ALA A 406 -18.65 7.84 -8.50
CA ALA A 406 -17.26 7.97 -8.08
C ALA A 406 -17.17 8.51 -6.64
N ILE A 407 -16.02 8.31 -5.98
CA ILE A 407 -15.82 8.76 -4.59
C ILE A 407 -14.97 10.04 -4.56
N ALA A 408 -15.49 11.12 -3.98
CA ALA A 408 -14.76 12.38 -3.84
C ALA A 408 -13.61 12.31 -2.82
N GLY A 409 -12.82 13.39 -2.70
CA GLY A 409 -11.50 13.37 -2.08
C GLY A 409 -11.51 12.95 -0.62
N GLY A 410 -12.07 13.78 0.26
CA GLY A 410 -12.09 13.47 1.68
C GLY A 410 -12.52 14.60 2.60
N ALA A 411 -11.92 14.63 3.79
CA ALA A 411 -12.17 15.65 4.79
C ALA A 411 -10.91 15.98 5.59
N SER A 412 -10.94 17.12 6.28
CA SER A 412 -9.92 17.50 7.24
C SER A 412 -10.54 18.01 8.55
N ASN A 413 -9.86 17.78 9.66
CA ASN A 413 -10.16 18.43 10.95
C ASN A 413 -9.38 19.76 11.13
N SER A 414 -8.46 20.08 10.22
CA SER A 414 -7.60 21.25 10.28
C SER A 414 -7.69 22.05 8.98
N ASN A 415 -8.61 23.02 8.95
CA ASN A 415 -8.73 23.91 7.79
C ASN A 415 -7.38 24.62 7.53
N HIS A 416 -6.92 24.57 6.28
CA HIS A 416 -5.60 25.02 5.83
C HIS A 416 -4.40 24.45 6.62
N GLY A 417 -4.60 23.34 7.35
CA GLY A 417 -3.58 22.79 8.25
C GLY A 417 -3.19 23.72 9.41
N ARG A 418 -4.08 24.66 9.76
CA ARG A 418 -3.88 25.66 10.83
C ARG A 418 -5.06 25.79 11.78
N TYR A 419 -5.99 24.82 11.74
CA TYR A 419 -7.20 24.81 12.56
C TYR A 419 -8.04 26.09 12.45
N GLU A 420 -8.08 26.68 11.26
CA GLU A 420 -8.91 27.83 10.95
C GLU A 420 -10.39 27.45 10.95
N ALA A 421 -11.28 28.45 11.04
CA ALA A 421 -12.72 28.22 10.89
C ALA A 421 -13.03 27.77 9.45
N TRP A 422 -13.99 26.86 9.30
CA TRP A 422 -14.50 26.48 7.98
C TRP A 422 -15.25 27.65 7.33
N PRO A 423 -15.13 27.85 6.00
CA PRO A 423 -16.01 28.75 5.27
C PRO A 423 -17.48 28.40 5.48
N GLU A 424 -18.36 29.42 5.52
CA GLU A 424 -19.81 29.21 5.64
C GLU A 424 -20.32 28.33 4.48
N GLY A 425 -21.12 27.31 4.81
CA GLY A 425 -21.68 26.38 3.83
C GLY A 425 -20.77 25.20 3.46
N THR A 426 -19.58 25.07 4.06
CA THR A 426 -18.73 23.88 3.90
C THR A 426 -19.46 22.64 4.45
N ALA A 427 -19.60 21.60 3.63
CA ALA A 427 -20.15 20.32 4.04
C ALA A 427 -19.22 19.62 5.04
N THR A 428 -19.79 18.95 6.04
CA THR A 428 -18.97 18.30 7.09
C THR A 428 -19.33 16.83 7.31
N PHE A 429 -18.32 16.04 7.69
CA PHE A 429 -18.46 14.69 8.22
C PHE A 429 -17.96 14.67 9.67
N ASP A 430 -18.87 14.47 10.63
CA ASP A 430 -18.57 14.58 12.08
C ASP A 430 -17.85 15.90 12.46
N GLY A 431 -18.15 16.97 11.74
CA GLY A 431 -17.56 18.31 11.92
C GLY A 431 -16.21 18.54 11.23
N MET A 432 -15.63 17.52 10.58
CA MET A 432 -14.49 17.68 9.66
C MET A 432 -14.98 18.25 8.33
N GLY A 433 -14.32 19.29 7.81
CA GLY A 433 -14.72 19.95 6.57
C GLY A 433 -14.34 19.15 5.34
N TYR A 434 -15.23 19.09 4.35
CA TYR A 434 -14.98 18.47 3.04
C TYR A 434 -13.75 19.09 2.36
N GLN A 435 -12.94 18.23 1.74
CA GLN A 435 -11.78 18.59 0.95
C GLN A 435 -11.88 17.86 -0.39
N GLU A 436 -11.86 18.61 -1.49
CA GLU A 436 -11.86 18.04 -2.84
C GLU A 436 -10.55 17.30 -3.14
N GLU A 437 -9.44 17.87 -2.68
CA GLU A 437 -8.07 17.38 -2.91
C GLU A 437 -7.30 17.33 -1.57
N PRO A 438 -7.60 16.40 -0.65
CA PRO A 438 -6.88 16.33 0.62
C PRO A 438 -5.35 16.28 0.46
N VAL A 439 -4.66 17.12 1.23
CA VAL A 439 -3.18 17.15 1.44
C VAL A 439 -2.35 17.82 0.36
N TYR A 440 -2.58 17.54 -0.93
CA TYR A 440 -1.73 18.08 -2.00
C TYR A 440 -2.52 18.53 -3.21
N HIS A 441 -2.07 19.65 -3.79
CA HIS A 441 -2.74 20.43 -4.82
C HIS A 441 -1.86 20.61 -6.10
N ASP A 442 -0.66 20.01 -6.16
CA ASP A 442 0.21 20.00 -7.35
C ASP A 442 0.77 18.59 -7.68
N PRO A 443 0.04 17.78 -8.48
CA PRO A 443 -1.35 17.98 -8.89
C PRO A 443 -2.33 17.69 -7.74
N GLY A 444 -3.60 18.06 -7.89
CA GLY A 444 -4.65 17.74 -6.93
C GLY A 444 -4.80 16.26 -6.59
N SER A 445 -4.92 15.95 -5.30
CA SER A 445 -4.81 14.57 -4.80
C SER A 445 -5.84 13.57 -5.32
N ASN A 446 -7.02 14.07 -5.65
CA ASN A 446 -8.12 13.25 -6.14
C ASN A 446 -8.39 13.47 -7.62
N THR A 447 -7.42 14.04 -8.34
CA THR A 447 -7.46 14.12 -9.80
C THR A 447 -7.00 12.81 -10.43
N TRP A 448 -6.28 11.95 -9.70
CA TRP A 448 -5.82 10.66 -10.23
C TRP A 448 -6.85 9.54 -10.00
N PHE A 449 -7.27 8.90 -11.09
CA PHE A 449 -8.24 7.79 -11.05
C PHE A 449 -7.74 6.56 -10.28
N GLY A 450 -6.43 6.37 -10.11
CA GLY A 450 -5.86 5.25 -9.34
C GLY A 450 -6.40 5.16 -7.91
N MET A 451 -6.70 6.30 -7.27
CA MET A 451 -7.32 6.32 -5.94
C MET A 451 -8.68 5.61 -5.91
N GLN A 452 -9.47 5.70 -7.00
CA GLN A 452 -10.74 4.97 -7.11
C GLN A 452 -10.48 3.46 -7.14
N SER A 453 -9.52 3.04 -7.96
CA SER A 453 -9.23 1.63 -8.20
C SER A 453 -8.71 0.94 -6.95
N TRP A 454 -7.63 1.46 -6.35
CA TRP A 454 -7.02 0.88 -5.15
C TRP A 454 -7.99 0.79 -3.98
N SER A 455 -8.72 1.87 -3.72
CA SER A 455 -9.58 1.96 -2.55
C SER A 455 -10.85 1.12 -2.70
N MET A 456 -11.46 1.11 -3.89
CA MET A 456 -12.66 0.32 -4.14
C MET A 456 -12.38 -1.17 -4.35
N GLN A 457 -11.14 -1.56 -4.69
CA GLN A 457 -10.70 -2.97 -4.59
C GLN A 457 -10.85 -3.50 -3.17
N ARG A 458 -10.36 -2.75 -2.16
CA ARG A 458 -10.47 -3.11 -0.74
C ARG A 458 -11.92 -3.19 -0.28
N MET A 459 -12.76 -2.26 -0.75
CA MET A 459 -14.21 -2.29 -0.50
C MET A 459 -14.88 -3.52 -1.13
N ALA A 460 -14.51 -3.88 -2.36
CA ALA A 460 -15.04 -5.06 -3.06
C ALA A 460 -14.66 -6.35 -2.35
N GLN A 461 -13.40 -6.46 -1.89
CA GLN A 461 -12.95 -7.61 -1.13
C GLN A 461 -13.60 -7.68 0.26
N TYR A 462 -13.75 -6.55 0.96
CA TYR A 462 -14.52 -6.47 2.20
C TYR A 462 -15.96 -6.95 2.00
N TYR A 463 -16.65 -6.49 0.96
CA TYR A 463 -18.00 -6.95 0.63
C TYR A 463 -18.02 -8.45 0.30
N TYR A 464 -17.05 -8.93 -0.47
CA TYR A 464 -16.94 -10.35 -0.80
C TYR A 464 -16.90 -11.23 0.46
N GLN A 465 -16.14 -10.83 1.47
CA GLN A 465 -15.99 -11.58 2.73
C GLN A 465 -17.17 -11.40 3.69
N SER A 466 -17.59 -10.14 3.92
CA SER A 466 -18.56 -9.81 4.98
C SER A 466 -20.02 -9.89 4.54
N LYS A 467 -20.28 -9.74 3.23
CA LYS A 467 -21.61 -9.52 2.66
C LYS A 467 -22.33 -8.29 3.24
N ASP A 468 -21.60 -7.26 3.68
CA ASP A 468 -22.19 -6.04 4.23
C ASP A 468 -23.11 -5.34 3.19
N PRO A 469 -24.38 -5.06 3.54
CA PRO A 469 -25.33 -4.44 2.61
C PRO A 469 -25.03 -2.98 2.27
N LYS A 470 -24.39 -2.20 3.15
CA LYS A 470 -23.93 -0.83 2.84
C LYS A 470 -22.78 -0.86 1.84
N ALA A 471 -21.82 -1.77 2.03
CA ALA A 471 -20.73 -1.97 1.07
C ALA A 471 -21.27 -2.40 -0.30
N LYS A 472 -22.28 -3.26 -0.33
CA LYS A 472 -22.98 -3.62 -1.57
C LYS A 472 -23.58 -2.39 -2.27
N ALA A 473 -24.33 -1.55 -1.57
CA ALA A 473 -25.00 -0.39 -2.16
C ALA A 473 -23.99 0.62 -2.73
N LEU A 474 -22.88 0.85 -2.02
CA LEU A 474 -21.73 1.62 -2.50
C LEU A 474 -21.17 1.07 -3.81
N LEU A 475 -20.83 -0.22 -3.83
CA LEU A 475 -20.26 -0.89 -4.99
C LEU A 475 -21.23 -0.94 -6.17
N ASP A 476 -22.52 -1.20 -5.95
CA ASP A 476 -23.52 -1.23 -7.02
C ASP A 476 -23.53 0.09 -7.81
N LYS A 477 -23.44 1.24 -7.11
CA LYS A 477 -23.41 2.55 -7.76
C LYS A 477 -22.04 2.84 -8.41
N TRP A 478 -20.94 2.55 -7.73
CA TRP A 478 -19.59 2.76 -8.26
C TRP A 478 -19.32 1.90 -9.51
N VAL A 479 -19.64 0.61 -9.46
CA VAL A 479 -19.48 -0.32 -10.60
C VAL A 479 -20.33 0.12 -11.80
N LYS A 480 -21.55 0.61 -11.55
CA LYS A 480 -22.39 1.16 -12.61
C LYS A 480 -21.71 2.36 -13.30
N TRP A 481 -21.07 3.25 -12.55
CA TRP A 481 -20.29 4.35 -13.10
C TRP A 481 -19.05 3.85 -13.86
N ILE A 482 -18.28 2.91 -13.29
CA ILE A 482 -17.12 2.30 -13.96
C ILE A 482 -17.49 1.72 -15.32
N LYS A 483 -18.58 0.94 -15.40
CA LYS A 483 -19.07 0.40 -16.67
C LYS A 483 -19.49 1.47 -17.68
N SER A 484 -19.86 2.68 -17.23
CA SER A 484 -20.22 3.76 -18.15
C SER A 484 -19.01 4.59 -18.62
N VAL A 485 -17.88 4.54 -17.92
CA VAL A 485 -16.70 5.35 -18.25
C VAL A 485 -15.55 4.55 -18.84
N VAL A 486 -15.39 3.27 -18.49
CA VAL A 486 -14.36 2.40 -19.08
C VAL A 486 -14.69 2.14 -20.55
N LYS A 487 -13.72 2.35 -21.42
CA LYS A 487 -13.86 2.16 -22.86
C LYS A 487 -13.22 0.83 -23.25
N VAL A 488 -14.00 0.00 -23.95
CA VAL A 488 -13.51 -1.23 -24.59
C VAL A 488 -13.78 -1.08 -26.08
N ASN A 489 -12.75 -1.25 -26.93
CA ASN A 489 -12.91 -1.11 -28.37
C ASN A 489 -13.52 -2.37 -29.02
N PRO A 490 -14.76 -2.33 -29.56
CA PRO A 490 -15.43 -3.53 -30.09
C PRO A 490 -14.91 -3.99 -31.47
N ASN A 491 -14.15 -3.15 -32.19
CA ASN A 491 -13.78 -3.37 -33.59
C ASN A 491 -12.36 -3.94 -33.84
N GLY A 492 -11.75 -4.61 -32.85
CA GLY A 492 -10.73 -5.62 -33.16
C GLY A 492 -9.24 -5.27 -32.94
N ALA A 493 -8.89 -4.37 -32.02
CA ALA A 493 -7.50 -4.26 -31.55
C ALA A 493 -7.25 -4.89 -30.16
N GLY A 494 -8.30 -5.24 -29.39
CA GLY A 494 -8.12 -5.71 -28.00
C GLY A 494 -7.45 -4.63 -27.14
N THR A 495 -8.02 -3.43 -27.12
CA THR A 495 -7.49 -2.31 -26.35
C THR A 495 -8.61 -1.73 -25.49
N PHE A 496 -8.29 -1.45 -24.24
CA PHE A 496 -9.15 -0.75 -23.29
C PHE A 496 -8.57 0.63 -22.99
N GLU A 497 -9.38 1.53 -22.45
CA GLU A 497 -8.92 2.72 -21.74
C GLU A 497 -9.74 2.90 -20.46
N VAL A 498 -9.06 3.18 -19.36
CA VAL A 498 -9.68 3.61 -18.09
C VAL A 498 -9.52 5.13 -17.94
N PRO A 499 -10.37 5.80 -17.14
CA PRO A 499 -10.12 7.19 -16.78
C PRO A 499 -8.69 7.38 -16.23
N SER A 500 -8.08 8.53 -16.52
CA SER A 500 -6.75 8.89 -16.01
C SER A 500 -6.87 10.06 -15.05
N LYS A 501 -7.23 11.23 -15.59
CA LYS A 501 -7.49 12.45 -14.83
C LYS A 501 -8.99 12.65 -14.59
N LEU A 502 -9.34 13.00 -13.37
CA LEU A 502 -10.67 13.38 -12.92
C LEU A 502 -10.69 14.86 -12.51
N SER A 503 -11.84 15.49 -12.66
CA SER A 503 -12.15 16.78 -12.06
C SER A 503 -13.49 16.71 -11.31
N TRP A 504 -13.66 17.58 -10.32
CA TRP A 504 -14.80 17.56 -9.40
C TRP A 504 -15.50 18.92 -9.39
N THR A 505 -16.80 18.91 -9.13
CA THR A 505 -17.55 20.14 -8.87
C THR A 505 -18.58 19.93 -7.76
N GLY A 506 -18.77 20.98 -6.96
CA GLY A 506 -19.69 20.98 -5.83
C GLY A 506 -19.12 20.27 -4.60
N GLN A 507 -20.00 19.77 -3.75
CA GLN A 507 -19.65 19.13 -2.47
C GLN A 507 -20.74 18.12 -2.09
N PRO A 508 -20.44 17.10 -1.27
CA PRO A 508 -21.49 16.25 -0.71
C PRO A 508 -22.42 17.08 0.20
N ASP A 509 -23.58 16.53 0.54
CA ASP A 509 -24.38 17.11 1.63
C ASP A 509 -23.69 16.83 2.98
N THR A 510 -23.89 17.69 3.99
CA THR A 510 -23.39 17.42 5.35
C THR A 510 -23.89 16.08 5.86
N TRP A 511 -22.98 15.24 6.35
CA TRP A 511 -23.31 13.91 6.83
C TRP A 511 -24.18 13.98 8.08
N THR A 512 -25.33 13.33 8.02
CA THR A 512 -26.29 13.21 9.15
C THR A 512 -26.52 11.75 9.57
N GLY A 513 -25.64 10.84 9.12
CA GLY A 513 -25.76 9.40 9.31
C GLY A 513 -26.52 8.65 8.21
N SER A 514 -26.91 9.34 7.13
CA SER A 514 -27.61 8.73 6.00
C SER A 514 -27.21 9.35 4.66
N TYR A 515 -27.19 8.53 3.61
CA TYR A 515 -26.86 8.96 2.25
C TYR A 515 -28.01 9.72 1.60
N THR A 516 -27.73 10.91 1.07
CA THR A 516 -28.72 11.76 0.40
C THR A 516 -28.76 11.55 -1.12
N GLY A 517 -27.77 10.83 -1.68
CA GLY A 517 -27.53 10.77 -3.12
C GLY A 517 -26.54 11.81 -3.64
N ASN A 518 -26.19 12.81 -2.83
CA ASN A 518 -25.32 13.94 -3.15
C ASN A 518 -25.60 14.56 -4.54
N PRO A 519 -26.81 15.10 -4.78
CA PRO A 519 -27.21 15.56 -6.11
C PRO A 519 -26.40 16.75 -6.64
N ASN A 520 -25.59 17.40 -5.80
CA ASN A 520 -24.76 18.55 -6.16
C ASN A 520 -23.25 18.21 -6.24
N LEU A 521 -22.85 16.96 -6.00
CA LEU A 521 -21.47 16.52 -6.10
C LEU A 521 -21.28 15.73 -7.40
N HIS A 522 -20.41 16.23 -8.27
CA HIS A 522 -20.21 15.68 -9.61
C HIS A 522 -18.75 15.37 -9.90
N VAL A 523 -18.53 14.26 -10.59
CA VAL A 523 -17.23 13.89 -11.18
C VAL A 523 -17.27 14.05 -12.69
N ASN A 524 -16.17 14.50 -13.28
CA ASN A 524 -15.92 14.46 -14.72
C ASN A 524 -14.64 13.66 -15.02
N VAL A 525 -14.64 12.95 -16.15
CA VAL A 525 -13.45 12.28 -16.68
C VAL A 525 -12.78 13.21 -17.70
N ASP A 526 -11.63 13.76 -17.34
CA ASP A 526 -10.90 14.73 -18.17
C ASP A 526 -10.03 14.05 -19.23
N SER A 527 -9.50 12.86 -18.92
CA SER A 527 -8.62 12.11 -19.82
C SER A 527 -8.65 10.61 -19.54
N TYR A 528 -8.01 9.84 -20.42
CA TYR A 528 -8.00 8.38 -20.43
C TYR A 528 -6.57 7.86 -20.54
N THR A 529 -6.33 6.65 -20.05
CA THR A 529 -5.02 5.99 -20.04
C THR A 529 -5.15 4.48 -20.23
N THR A 530 -4.02 3.86 -20.54
CA THR A 530 -3.81 2.41 -20.52
C THR A 530 -2.87 1.99 -19.39
N ASP A 531 -2.76 2.82 -18.33
CA ASP A 531 -1.98 2.54 -17.12
C ASP A 531 -2.25 1.12 -16.61
N ILE A 532 -1.19 0.30 -16.60
CA ILE A 532 -1.30 -1.14 -16.31
C ILE A 532 -1.77 -1.39 -14.88
N GLY A 533 -1.19 -0.69 -13.89
CA GLY A 533 -1.49 -0.91 -12.49
C GLY A 533 -2.93 -0.51 -12.14
N THR A 534 -3.32 0.71 -12.53
CA THR A 534 -4.66 1.25 -12.29
C THR A 534 -5.75 0.39 -12.96
N SER A 535 -5.48 -0.07 -14.18
CA SER A 535 -6.42 -0.92 -14.92
C SER A 535 -6.53 -2.31 -14.31
N SER A 536 -5.41 -2.87 -13.84
CA SER A 536 -5.38 -4.16 -13.14
C SER A 536 -6.15 -4.10 -11.82
N SER A 537 -5.96 -3.04 -11.04
CA SER A 537 -6.71 -2.84 -9.78
C SER A 537 -8.20 -2.62 -10.02
N THR A 538 -8.58 -1.90 -11.09
CA THR A 538 -9.99 -1.80 -11.53
C THR A 538 -10.55 -3.19 -11.87
N ALA A 539 -9.79 -4.00 -12.60
CA ALA A 539 -10.20 -5.36 -12.97
C ALA A 539 -10.35 -6.27 -11.74
N ASP A 540 -9.47 -6.15 -10.74
CA ASP A 540 -9.55 -6.92 -9.49
C ASP A 540 -10.77 -6.53 -8.65
N ALA A 541 -11.04 -5.22 -8.50
CA ALA A 541 -12.24 -4.73 -7.83
C ALA A 541 -13.53 -5.27 -8.49
N LEU A 542 -13.60 -5.24 -9.83
CA LEU A 542 -14.71 -5.80 -10.61
C LEU A 542 -14.82 -7.32 -10.44
N ALA A 543 -13.70 -8.04 -10.35
CA ALA A 543 -13.69 -9.49 -10.13
C ALA A 543 -14.29 -9.86 -8.76
N TYR A 544 -13.84 -9.22 -7.68
CA TYR A 544 -14.41 -9.45 -6.35
C TYR A 544 -15.89 -9.09 -6.28
N TYR A 545 -16.29 -7.95 -6.87
CA TYR A 545 -17.70 -7.56 -6.94
C TYR A 545 -18.55 -8.59 -7.70
N ALA A 546 -18.09 -9.03 -8.87
CA ALA A 546 -18.78 -10.02 -9.69
C ALA A 546 -18.88 -11.37 -8.98
N ALA A 547 -17.82 -11.83 -8.32
CA ALA A 547 -17.83 -13.06 -7.54
C ALA A 547 -18.81 -12.99 -6.36
N ALA A 548 -18.95 -11.81 -5.73
CA ALA A 548 -19.87 -11.62 -4.62
C ALA A 548 -21.35 -11.50 -5.03
N THR A 549 -21.63 -10.99 -6.24
CA THR A 549 -22.99 -10.64 -6.70
C THR A 549 -23.55 -11.54 -7.81
N GLY A 550 -22.68 -12.21 -8.57
CA GLY A 550 -23.03 -12.88 -9.82
C GLY A 550 -23.13 -11.96 -11.04
N ASP A 551 -22.72 -10.68 -10.94
CA ASP A 551 -22.79 -9.72 -12.04
C ASP A 551 -21.84 -10.08 -13.21
N LYS A 552 -22.44 -10.58 -14.29
CA LYS A 552 -21.71 -11.11 -15.46
C LYS A 552 -21.02 -10.04 -16.29
N ASP A 553 -21.58 -8.83 -16.34
CA ASP A 553 -20.97 -7.73 -17.10
C ASP A 553 -19.65 -7.27 -16.44
N SER A 554 -19.59 -7.21 -15.11
CA SER A 554 -18.35 -6.89 -14.38
C SER A 554 -17.33 -8.00 -14.52
N GLN A 555 -17.77 -9.27 -14.45
CA GLN A 555 -16.89 -10.42 -14.73
C GLN A 555 -16.28 -10.32 -16.14
N ALA A 556 -17.08 -10.00 -17.16
CA ALA A 556 -16.64 -9.87 -18.53
C ALA A 556 -15.71 -8.66 -18.74
N LEU A 557 -16.00 -7.52 -18.12
CA LEU A 557 -15.16 -6.33 -18.20
C LEU A 557 -13.79 -6.56 -17.53
N SER A 558 -13.79 -7.13 -16.32
CA SER A 558 -12.56 -7.54 -15.62
C SER A 558 -11.69 -8.45 -16.50
N LYS A 559 -12.30 -9.50 -17.05
CA LYS A 559 -11.65 -10.43 -17.98
C LYS A 559 -11.02 -9.72 -19.18
N THR A 560 -11.78 -8.81 -19.79
CA THR A 560 -11.37 -8.09 -20.99
C THR A 560 -10.14 -7.24 -20.74
N ILE A 561 -10.12 -6.49 -19.62
CA ILE A 561 -8.95 -5.68 -19.25
C ILE A 561 -7.71 -6.57 -19.07
N LEU A 562 -7.81 -7.66 -18.31
CA LEU A 562 -6.68 -8.55 -18.05
C LEU A 562 -6.15 -9.24 -19.32
N ASP A 563 -7.05 -9.67 -20.20
CA ASP A 563 -6.72 -10.29 -21.49
C ASP A 563 -6.07 -9.32 -22.46
N ASP A 564 -6.59 -8.10 -22.54
CA ASP A 564 -6.05 -7.06 -23.41
C ASP A 564 -4.66 -6.61 -22.93
N ILE A 565 -4.43 -6.52 -21.60
CA ILE A 565 -3.08 -6.29 -21.07
C ILE A 565 -2.15 -7.41 -21.49
N TRP A 566 -2.54 -8.66 -21.23
CA TRP A 566 -1.73 -9.84 -21.55
C TRP A 566 -1.35 -9.88 -23.02
N LYS A 567 -2.32 -9.59 -23.90
CA LYS A 567 -2.14 -9.71 -25.34
C LYS A 567 -1.23 -8.64 -25.92
N ASN A 568 -1.26 -7.42 -25.40
CA ASN A 568 -0.69 -6.26 -26.10
C ASN A 568 0.48 -5.59 -25.40
N TYR A 569 0.66 -5.80 -24.09
CA TYR A 569 1.64 -5.06 -23.29
C TYR A 569 2.72 -5.93 -22.66
N GLN A 570 2.81 -7.22 -22.98
CA GLN A 570 3.89 -8.06 -22.48
C GLN A 570 5.24 -7.73 -23.12
N ASP A 571 6.29 -7.79 -22.29
CA ASP A 571 7.68 -7.76 -22.74
C ASP A 571 8.56 -8.73 -21.94
N ALA A 572 9.89 -8.56 -22.01
CA ALA A 572 10.86 -9.43 -21.35
C ALA A 572 10.84 -9.33 -19.81
N LYS A 573 10.46 -8.18 -19.25
CA LYS A 573 10.51 -7.90 -17.80
C LYS A 573 9.15 -8.01 -17.13
N GLY A 574 8.06 -7.87 -17.88
CA GLY A 574 6.72 -7.91 -17.30
C GLY A 574 5.64 -7.52 -18.29
N VAL A 575 4.85 -6.53 -17.90
CA VAL A 575 3.86 -5.85 -18.73
C VAL A 575 4.03 -4.33 -18.65
N SER A 576 4.25 -3.69 -19.79
CA SER A 576 4.43 -2.24 -19.84
C SER A 576 3.66 -1.64 -21.02
N ALA A 577 2.97 -0.52 -20.75
CA ALA A 577 2.34 0.29 -21.78
C ALA A 577 3.16 1.57 -22.02
N PRO A 578 3.20 2.10 -23.25
CA PRO A 578 3.94 3.33 -23.53
C PRO A 578 3.25 4.54 -22.88
N GLU A 579 3.98 5.23 -22.02
CA GLU A 579 3.55 6.43 -21.30
C GLU A 579 4.29 7.66 -21.81
N GLN A 580 3.58 8.78 -21.98
CA GLN A 580 4.19 10.07 -22.31
C GLN A 580 4.48 10.86 -21.04
N MET A 581 5.76 11.02 -20.71
CA MET A 581 6.21 11.71 -19.52
C MET A 581 6.70 13.12 -19.86
N ASP A 582 6.09 14.12 -19.23
CA ASP A 582 6.62 15.48 -19.25
C ASP A 582 7.63 15.67 -18.11
N TYR A 583 8.91 15.57 -18.44
CA TYR A 583 10.02 15.82 -17.51
C TYR A 583 10.57 17.25 -17.58
N SER A 584 9.82 18.21 -18.12
CA SER A 584 10.25 19.61 -18.16
C SER A 584 10.60 20.16 -16.77
N ARG A 585 9.87 19.75 -15.73
CA ARG A 585 10.13 20.16 -14.34
C ARG A 585 11.46 19.64 -13.79
N VAL A 586 11.98 18.50 -14.26
CA VAL A 586 13.31 18.01 -13.85
C VAL A 586 14.40 19.06 -14.12
N PHE A 587 14.32 19.75 -15.25
CA PHE A 587 15.35 20.71 -15.66
C PHE A 587 15.01 22.16 -15.32
N ASN A 588 13.72 22.49 -15.22
CA ASN A 588 13.25 23.88 -15.13
C ASN A 588 12.59 24.25 -13.81
N GLN A 589 12.17 23.27 -12.98
CA GLN A 589 11.54 23.56 -11.69
C GLN A 589 12.56 24.12 -10.72
N GLU A 590 12.28 25.30 -10.18
CA GLU A 590 13.03 25.85 -9.06
C GLU A 590 12.62 25.18 -7.76
N VAL A 591 13.61 24.78 -6.98
CA VAL A 591 13.44 24.28 -5.62
C VAL A 591 13.61 25.48 -4.69
N TYR A 592 12.55 25.85 -3.97
CA TYR A 592 12.63 26.96 -3.04
C TYR A 592 13.65 26.66 -1.93
N ILE A 593 14.60 27.59 -1.73
CA ILE A 593 15.56 27.57 -0.62
C ILE A 593 15.54 28.97 0.02
N PRO A 594 15.37 29.09 1.36
CA PRO A 594 15.33 30.38 2.04
C PRO A 594 16.56 31.25 1.73
N GLN A 595 16.35 32.55 1.57
CA GLN A 595 17.43 33.48 1.25
C GLN A 595 18.52 33.46 2.33
N GLY A 596 19.78 33.25 1.91
CA GLY A 596 20.92 33.17 2.81
C GLY A 596 21.15 31.80 3.44
N TRP A 597 20.22 30.85 3.27
CA TRP A 597 20.47 29.45 3.60
C TRP A 597 21.35 28.82 2.51
N THR A 598 22.39 28.10 2.94
CA THR A 598 23.28 27.33 2.04
C THR A 598 23.68 26.03 2.69
N GLY A 599 23.71 24.96 1.91
CA GLY A 599 24.13 23.63 2.36
C GLY A 599 24.73 22.81 1.24
N THR A 600 24.99 21.54 1.50
CA THR A 600 25.58 20.62 0.51
C THR A 600 25.00 19.21 0.64
N MET A 601 24.56 18.65 -0.49
CA MET A 601 24.17 17.23 -0.58
C MET A 601 25.41 16.32 -0.41
N PRO A 602 25.25 15.03 -0.05
CA PRO A 602 26.41 14.16 0.19
C PRO A 602 27.38 14.03 -1.00
N ASN A 603 26.88 14.13 -2.24
CA ASN A 603 27.68 14.11 -3.46
C ASN A 603 28.45 15.42 -3.76
N GLY A 604 28.25 16.47 -2.96
CA GLY A 604 28.88 17.78 -3.14
C GLY A 604 28.02 18.82 -3.87
N ASP A 605 26.79 18.48 -4.28
CA ASP A 605 25.89 19.48 -4.89
C ASP A 605 25.56 20.57 -3.88
N VAL A 606 25.80 21.82 -4.28
CA VAL A 606 25.48 22.99 -3.44
C VAL A 606 23.99 23.22 -3.46
N ILE A 607 23.40 23.38 -2.28
CA ILE A 607 22.00 23.72 -2.08
C ILE A 607 21.91 25.20 -1.71
N LYS A 608 21.25 26.01 -2.54
CA LYS A 608 21.07 27.46 -2.36
C LYS A 608 19.88 27.97 -3.18
N SER A 609 19.46 29.20 -2.91
CA SER A 609 18.41 29.88 -3.68
C SER A 609 18.74 29.91 -5.19
N GLY A 610 17.72 29.68 -6.02
CA GLY A 610 17.81 29.63 -7.49
C GLY A 610 18.10 28.24 -8.06
N ASN A 611 18.47 27.25 -7.23
CA ASN A 611 18.70 25.88 -7.69
C ASN A 611 17.43 25.27 -8.29
N LYS A 612 17.63 24.45 -9.32
CA LYS A 612 16.60 23.64 -9.94
C LYS A 612 16.58 22.22 -9.35
N PHE A 613 15.53 21.46 -9.63
CA PHE A 613 15.41 20.05 -9.20
C PHE A 613 16.69 19.26 -9.49
N ILE A 614 17.21 19.34 -10.73
CA ILE A 614 18.40 18.62 -11.17
C ILE A 614 19.71 19.12 -10.54
N ASP A 615 19.75 20.35 -10.00
CA ASP A 615 20.98 20.94 -9.46
C ASP A 615 21.41 20.32 -8.14
N ILE A 616 20.45 19.82 -7.34
CA ILE A 616 20.68 19.13 -6.07
C ILE A 616 20.59 17.59 -6.21
N ARG A 617 20.53 17.11 -7.46
CA ARG A 617 20.41 15.70 -7.85
C ARG A 617 21.32 15.42 -9.04
N SER A 618 22.52 15.97 -9.07
CA SER A 618 23.39 15.94 -10.26
C SER A 618 23.80 14.54 -10.69
N GLN A 619 23.66 13.54 -9.81
CA GLN A 619 23.86 12.12 -10.12
C GLN A 619 22.92 11.60 -11.21
N TYR A 620 21.77 12.24 -11.43
CA TYR A 620 20.90 11.91 -12.57
C TYR A 620 21.63 12.04 -13.92
N LYS A 621 22.69 12.85 -14.01
CA LYS A 621 23.50 12.97 -15.24
C LYS A 621 24.21 11.66 -15.63
N ASN A 622 24.31 10.72 -14.70
CA ASN A 622 24.87 9.39 -14.93
C ASN A 622 23.80 8.36 -15.33
N ASP A 623 22.52 8.72 -15.29
CA ASP A 623 21.43 7.84 -15.68
C ASP A 623 21.47 7.54 -17.18
N PRO A 624 21.26 6.28 -17.62
CA PRO A 624 21.27 5.90 -19.03
C PRO A 624 20.30 6.70 -19.90
N ASP A 625 19.18 7.15 -19.35
CA ASP A 625 18.13 7.86 -20.07
C ASP A 625 18.28 9.38 -20.02
N TYR A 626 19.18 9.92 -19.19
CA TYR A 626 19.34 11.36 -18.98
C TYR A 626 19.54 12.14 -20.28
N ALA A 627 20.45 11.66 -21.16
CA ALA A 627 20.77 12.35 -22.40
C ALA A 627 19.56 12.41 -23.36
N ARG A 628 18.77 11.32 -23.42
CA ARG A 628 17.54 11.27 -24.22
C ARG A 628 16.51 12.24 -23.65
N VAL A 629 16.20 12.12 -22.35
CA VAL A 629 15.16 12.92 -21.69
C VAL A 629 15.48 14.41 -21.78
N LYS A 630 16.74 14.80 -21.53
CA LYS A 630 17.19 16.18 -21.69
C LYS A 630 16.98 16.68 -23.12
N SER A 631 17.33 15.88 -24.13
CA SER A 631 17.14 16.27 -25.54
C SER A 631 15.66 16.41 -25.92
N ASP A 632 14.78 15.58 -25.37
CA ASP A 632 13.33 15.69 -25.61
C ASP A 632 12.78 16.99 -25.01
N VAL A 633 13.13 17.29 -23.76
CA VAL A 633 12.72 18.53 -23.07
C VAL A 633 13.24 19.78 -23.79
N GLU A 634 14.51 19.79 -24.20
CA GLU A 634 15.09 20.91 -24.98
C GLU A 634 14.41 21.10 -26.34
N ALA A 635 13.82 20.03 -26.90
CA ALA A 635 13.01 20.07 -28.11
C ALA A 635 11.52 20.39 -27.85
N GLY A 636 11.11 20.62 -26.60
CA GLY A 636 9.72 20.88 -26.20
C GLY A 636 8.81 19.65 -26.33
N LYS A 637 9.34 18.45 -26.10
CA LYS A 637 8.63 17.17 -26.24
C LYS A 637 8.60 16.40 -24.92
N SER A 638 7.57 15.58 -24.75
CA SER A 638 7.51 14.53 -23.73
C SER A 638 8.42 13.35 -24.12
N SER A 639 8.93 12.64 -23.13
CA SER A 639 9.67 11.39 -23.33
C SER A 639 8.73 10.20 -23.23
N THR A 640 8.91 9.20 -24.09
CA THR A 640 8.16 7.95 -23.99
C THR A 640 8.89 6.95 -23.12
N PHE A 641 8.19 6.37 -22.15
CA PHE A 641 8.71 5.31 -21.29
C PHE A 641 7.77 4.10 -21.28
N ASN A 642 8.37 2.93 -21.03
CA ASN A 642 7.68 1.67 -20.75
C ASN A 642 8.13 1.25 -19.35
N TYR A 643 7.44 1.74 -18.33
CA TYR A 643 7.85 1.54 -16.95
C TYR A 643 7.41 0.20 -16.39
N HIS A 644 8.28 -0.40 -15.59
CA HIS A 644 8.04 -1.61 -14.82
C HIS A 644 7.99 -1.24 -13.33
N ARG A 645 6.93 -0.54 -12.93
CA ARG A 645 6.70 -0.20 -11.52
C ARG A 645 6.39 -1.47 -10.75
N PHE A 646 7.09 -1.71 -9.66
CA PHE A 646 6.95 -2.95 -8.89
C PHE A 646 5.52 -3.20 -8.42
N TRP A 647 4.83 -2.14 -7.98
CA TRP A 647 3.43 -2.23 -7.55
C TRP A 647 2.49 -2.56 -8.72
N ALA A 648 2.71 -2.00 -9.91
CA ALA A 648 1.85 -2.21 -11.07
C ALA A 648 1.97 -3.64 -11.61
N GLU A 649 3.18 -4.16 -11.64
CA GLU A 649 3.48 -5.54 -12.03
C GLU A 649 2.91 -6.54 -11.01
N SER A 650 3.04 -6.23 -9.71
CA SER A 650 2.43 -7.01 -8.63
C SER A 650 0.90 -7.02 -8.75
N GLU A 651 0.28 -5.85 -8.92
CA GLU A 651 -1.17 -5.70 -9.06
C GLU A 651 -1.70 -6.49 -10.28
N TYR A 652 -1.02 -6.40 -11.43
CA TYR A 652 -1.41 -7.18 -12.61
C TYR A 652 -1.34 -8.69 -12.35
N ALA A 653 -0.25 -9.17 -11.74
CA ALA A 653 -0.12 -10.57 -11.38
C ALA A 653 -1.26 -10.99 -10.45
N ILE A 654 -1.44 -10.28 -9.33
CA ILE A 654 -2.44 -10.56 -8.29
C ILE A 654 -3.85 -10.57 -8.88
N ALA A 655 -4.20 -9.59 -9.71
CA ALA A 655 -5.51 -9.51 -10.37
C ALA A 655 -5.79 -10.73 -11.27
N ASN A 656 -4.78 -11.23 -11.99
CA ASN A 656 -4.92 -12.48 -12.75
C ASN A 656 -5.15 -13.68 -11.84
N ALA A 657 -4.36 -13.84 -10.78
CA ALA A 657 -4.56 -14.96 -9.85
C ALA A 657 -5.91 -14.88 -9.12
N ASN A 658 -6.36 -13.68 -8.73
CA ASN A 658 -7.68 -13.46 -8.15
C ASN A 658 -8.79 -13.81 -9.14
N TYR A 659 -8.74 -13.31 -10.38
CA TYR A 659 -9.70 -13.70 -11.42
C TYR A 659 -9.73 -15.22 -11.61
N GLY A 660 -8.54 -15.82 -11.76
CA GLY A 660 -8.36 -17.25 -11.97
C GLY A 660 -8.84 -18.12 -10.81
N THR A 661 -8.82 -17.62 -9.57
CA THR A 661 -9.28 -18.35 -8.38
C THR A 661 -10.75 -18.10 -8.06
N LEU A 662 -11.23 -16.86 -8.17
CA LEU A 662 -12.64 -16.48 -7.95
C LEU A 662 -13.57 -17.08 -9.00
N PHE A 663 -13.10 -17.18 -10.24
CA PHE A 663 -13.80 -17.80 -11.36
C PHE A 663 -13.06 -19.03 -11.85
N ALA A 664 -12.24 -19.65 -10.98
CA ALA A 664 -11.77 -21.01 -11.19
C ALA A 664 -13.00 -21.81 -11.54
N ASN A 665 -13.07 -22.29 -12.77
CA ASN A 665 -14.19 -23.07 -13.24
C ASN A 665 -14.43 -24.19 -12.22
N THR A 666 -15.43 -24.03 -11.34
CA THR A 666 -16.31 -25.15 -11.04
C THR A 666 -16.93 -25.44 -12.39
N ALA A 667 -16.21 -26.22 -13.18
CA ALA A 667 -16.61 -26.59 -14.51
C ALA A 667 -18.06 -27.03 -14.36
N THR A 668 -19.01 -26.29 -14.95
CA THR A 668 -20.43 -26.53 -14.69
C THR A 668 -20.64 -27.99 -15.05
N PRO A 669 -20.96 -28.89 -14.11
CA PRO A 669 -20.89 -30.31 -14.40
C PRO A 669 -21.78 -30.61 -15.61
N GLY A 670 -21.17 -31.03 -16.71
CA GLY A 670 -21.85 -31.23 -17.98
C GLY A 670 -21.66 -30.16 -19.07
N ASP A 671 -21.03 -29.02 -18.82
CA ASP A 671 -20.69 -27.98 -19.82
C ASP A 671 -19.37 -28.35 -20.51
N VAL A 672 -19.44 -29.40 -21.32
CA VAL A 672 -18.29 -30.06 -21.95
C VAL A 672 -17.63 -29.16 -22.99
N ASN A 673 -18.42 -28.29 -23.64
CA ASN A 673 -17.92 -27.40 -24.69
C ASN A 673 -17.55 -25.99 -24.15
N GLY A 674 -17.84 -25.70 -22.88
CA GLY A 674 -17.49 -24.45 -22.21
C GLY A 674 -18.28 -23.23 -22.72
N ASP A 675 -19.46 -23.45 -23.31
CA ASP A 675 -20.33 -22.37 -23.80
C ASP A 675 -21.24 -21.79 -22.70
N GLY A 676 -21.19 -22.37 -21.49
CA GLY A 676 -21.96 -21.95 -20.33
C GLY A 676 -23.36 -22.54 -20.25
N VAL A 677 -23.75 -23.43 -21.18
CA VAL A 677 -25.11 -24.01 -21.25
C VAL A 677 -25.05 -25.53 -21.40
N VAL A 678 -25.39 -26.26 -20.33
CA VAL A 678 -25.46 -27.74 -20.36
C VAL A 678 -26.62 -28.22 -21.24
N ASN A 679 -26.32 -28.76 -22.42
CA ASN A 679 -27.32 -29.18 -23.41
C ASN A 679 -26.87 -30.39 -24.26
N GLY A 680 -27.67 -30.74 -25.28
CA GLY A 680 -27.39 -31.89 -26.14
C GLY A 680 -26.07 -31.81 -26.92
N ARG A 681 -25.52 -30.61 -27.10
CA ARG A 681 -24.22 -30.38 -27.73
C ARG A 681 -23.08 -30.88 -26.85
N ASP A 682 -23.14 -30.66 -25.55
CA ASP A 682 -22.16 -31.19 -24.60
C ASP A 682 -22.13 -32.70 -24.60
N LEU A 683 -23.31 -33.32 -24.59
CA LEU A 683 -23.45 -34.76 -24.65
C LEU A 683 -22.89 -35.33 -25.96
N MET A 684 -23.04 -34.61 -27.07
CA MET A 684 -22.46 -34.99 -28.36
C MET A 684 -20.94 -34.89 -28.32
N GLU A 685 -20.38 -33.78 -27.83
CA GLU A 685 -18.93 -33.55 -27.79
C GLU A 685 -18.23 -34.52 -26.83
N LEU A 686 -18.84 -34.83 -25.67
CA LEU A 686 -18.37 -35.86 -24.75
C LEU A 686 -18.33 -37.25 -25.41
N ARG A 687 -19.38 -37.60 -26.18
CA ARG A 687 -19.40 -38.86 -26.95
C ARG A 687 -18.35 -38.90 -28.05
N GLN A 688 -18.09 -37.78 -28.71
CA GLN A 688 -17.05 -37.71 -29.73
C GLN A 688 -15.66 -37.85 -29.13
N TYR A 689 -15.41 -37.22 -27.98
CA TYR A 689 -14.17 -37.37 -27.22
C TYR A 689 -13.93 -38.83 -26.80
N LEU A 690 -14.92 -39.46 -26.15
CA LEU A 690 -14.82 -40.86 -25.71
C LEU A 690 -14.70 -41.85 -26.88
N ALA A 691 -15.16 -41.47 -28.07
CA ALA A 691 -14.98 -42.24 -29.30
C ALA A 691 -13.66 -41.96 -30.03
N GLY A 692 -12.78 -41.12 -29.47
CA GLY A 692 -11.50 -40.72 -30.08
C GLY A 692 -11.64 -39.85 -31.33
N LYS A 693 -12.81 -39.22 -31.54
CA LYS A 693 -13.11 -38.35 -32.68
C LYS A 693 -12.88 -36.87 -32.39
N LEU A 694 -12.78 -36.51 -31.11
CA LEU A 694 -12.55 -35.15 -30.63
C LEU A 694 -11.35 -35.19 -29.68
N ASP A 695 -10.44 -34.24 -29.85
CA ASP A 695 -9.22 -34.16 -29.05
C ASP A 695 -9.49 -33.58 -27.65
N ALA A 696 -8.70 -33.98 -26.65
CA ALA A 696 -8.82 -33.46 -25.28
C ALA A 696 -8.70 -31.92 -25.21
N SER A 697 -7.93 -31.29 -26.11
CA SER A 697 -7.81 -29.83 -26.22
C SER A 697 -9.07 -29.12 -26.71
N LYS A 698 -10.09 -29.87 -27.14
CA LYS A 698 -11.35 -29.34 -27.67
C LYS A 698 -12.52 -29.48 -26.70
N ILE A 699 -12.31 -30.06 -25.52
CA ILE A 699 -13.35 -30.18 -24.49
C ILE A 699 -12.83 -29.75 -23.12
N ASN A 700 -13.75 -29.37 -22.24
CA ASN A 700 -13.46 -29.14 -20.84
C ASN A 700 -13.51 -30.47 -20.07
N LEU A 701 -12.34 -31.08 -19.82
CA LEU A 701 -12.24 -32.37 -19.12
C LEU A 701 -12.77 -32.31 -17.68
N ALA A 702 -12.64 -31.16 -17.01
CA ALA A 702 -13.18 -30.98 -15.66
C ALA A 702 -14.71 -30.92 -15.67
N ALA A 703 -15.34 -30.31 -16.69
CA ALA A 703 -16.80 -30.32 -16.83
C ALA A 703 -17.32 -31.68 -17.32
N ALA A 704 -16.49 -32.40 -18.07
CA ALA A 704 -16.79 -33.72 -18.61
C ALA A 704 -16.74 -34.84 -17.56
N ASP A 705 -16.04 -34.64 -16.43
CA ASP A 705 -16.08 -35.52 -15.26
C ASP A 705 -17.30 -35.17 -14.38
N VAL A 706 -18.49 -35.45 -14.92
CA VAL A 706 -19.77 -35.06 -14.34
C VAL A 706 -20.03 -35.76 -13.01
N ASN A 707 -19.46 -36.95 -12.80
CA ASN A 707 -19.59 -37.70 -11.55
C ASN A 707 -18.45 -37.43 -10.54
N ASN A 708 -17.45 -36.63 -10.93
CA ASN A 708 -16.30 -36.22 -10.12
C ASN A 708 -15.50 -37.40 -9.56
N ASP A 709 -15.34 -38.47 -10.35
CA ASP A 709 -14.56 -39.67 -9.99
C ASP A 709 -13.10 -39.62 -10.48
N GLY A 710 -12.71 -38.53 -11.13
CA GLY A 710 -11.38 -38.27 -11.68
C GLY A 710 -11.15 -38.91 -13.06
N VAL A 711 -12.17 -39.55 -13.65
CA VAL A 711 -12.03 -40.30 -14.91
C VAL A 711 -13.21 -40.03 -15.84
N VAL A 712 -12.99 -39.25 -16.90
CA VAL A 712 -14.00 -39.04 -17.95
C VAL A 712 -14.26 -40.34 -18.72
N ASN A 713 -15.44 -40.94 -18.54
CA ASN A 713 -15.82 -42.22 -19.12
C ASN A 713 -17.34 -42.32 -19.39
N GLY A 714 -17.82 -43.53 -19.69
CA GLY A 714 -19.24 -43.77 -19.99
C GLY A 714 -20.21 -43.42 -18.85
N ARG A 715 -19.74 -43.35 -17.60
CA ARG A 715 -20.54 -42.92 -16.45
C ARG A 715 -20.92 -41.45 -16.54
N ASP A 716 -20.02 -40.61 -17.03
CA ASP A 716 -20.27 -39.18 -17.22
C ASP A 716 -21.31 -38.91 -18.29
N ILE A 717 -21.34 -39.72 -19.35
CA ILE A 717 -22.42 -39.70 -20.34
C ILE A 717 -23.78 -39.92 -19.66
N MET A 718 -23.86 -40.87 -18.72
CA MET A 718 -25.12 -41.17 -18.03
C MET A 718 -25.56 -40.01 -17.16
N GLU A 719 -24.66 -39.42 -16.37
CA GLU A 719 -24.99 -38.29 -15.50
C GLU A 719 -25.33 -37.03 -16.31
N LEU A 720 -24.58 -36.76 -17.38
CA LEU A 720 -24.88 -35.67 -18.31
C LEU A 720 -26.25 -35.84 -18.98
N THR A 721 -26.59 -37.06 -19.37
CA THR A 721 -27.91 -37.34 -19.95
C THR A 721 -29.04 -37.06 -18.94
N LYS A 722 -28.84 -37.34 -17.65
CA LYS A 722 -29.82 -37.01 -16.60
C LYS A 722 -29.92 -35.50 -16.35
N LEU A 723 -28.80 -34.79 -16.44
CA LEU A 723 -28.76 -33.33 -16.31
C LEU A 723 -29.54 -32.62 -17.42
N ILE A 724 -29.38 -33.07 -18.67
CA ILE A 724 -30.08 -32.50 -19.83
C ILE A 724 -31.58 -32.85 -19.85
N ALA A 725 -31.98 -33.95 -19.20
CA ALA A 725 -33.36 -34.42 -19.17
C ALA A 725 -34.25 -33.73 -18.12
N LYS A 726 -33.67 -32.88 -17.25
CA LYS A 726 -34.39 -32.03 -16.29
C LYS A 726 -34.66 -30.66 -16.89
#